data_AF-A0A284RXE1-F1
#
_entry.id   AF-A0A284RXE1-F1
#
_cell.length_a   1.000
_cell.length_b   1.000
_cell.length_c   1.000
_cell.angle_alpha   90.00
_cell.angle_beta   90.00
_cell.angle_gamma   90.00
#
_symmetry.space_group_name_H-M   'P 1'
#
loop_
_entity.id
_entity.type
_entity.pdbx_description
1 polymer ?
#
loop_
_entity_poly.entity_id
_entity_poly.type
_entity_poly.pdbx_seq_one_letter_code
_entity_poly.pdbx_strand_id
1 'polypeptide(L)'
;MEFHVSYGARKDSWSRGSIPARNSGRTPKAEKSLREIMRDLVSETIEAGSPWSSDEVQKSIRLERADRLYEWGRLYEKVDRYWSLRFPFSPALHYQLRQRTYDWESATLVALKDGAAQNLSSWIAISFALRRPSCCTRYHSATILSLVDPGPYTVNDLSDPLLLSIFEPTGDSYYQNYTSIEHRLTVIYQLLRSGVMSDSYDDEEVTISAFTETGLEESSIIVPLQRTYTGRKPVISSSLADTPCATLGIQGLLDQLNTTLGTSYSSDNRSLSSLLEDCITNDYDFGMAYSRLRRRTKWYTGNWITRHGLLRDALCRMEQAEEVHREWRRKAALIGNRIVDTELPPRRVWDLYSNRVVPEWIVSQRARPISHAWMDEKERAVVWTPINGYEWPVSIPKDANLDLIHIEMLNLGLEYAWLDVLCLRQVGSWREDLRAEEWKVDVPTIGAVYHWNNVVCYLSGLGRPLTLREGDLDSDRSWFRRAWTLQEVGDERVIAGDTPDGPLHAERKDGKYETGLLTRFHKQLQSRRNMSWKVRDALEEMRKRVSTNPVDKIAGLAFLMYSTTIPAYYESGSLEEAWTALVNSLPECRRVQLFLLCPEPGNAGKKWRPSWDQVMKPMPADDFEAIFDVHREETSDEDWCDAWCTEGSVRGLAVVKEGDRHGELIFKDMDGIERAIDITAAHTYPIPNDTYTLIQTYEVRNESSWRHGWVVGRSLPGGKFEKLSVLEMSDDESYRFRWITKKCRYILI
;
A
#
# COMPACT_ATOMS: atom_id res chain seq x y z
N MET A 1 10.94 27.06 56.98
CA MET A 1 11.73 25.93 56.49
C MET A 1 12.38 26.37 55.19
N GLU A 2 13.69 26.50 55.26
CA GLU A 2 14.73 26.75 54.23
C GLU A 2 14.39 27.50 52.91
N PHE A 3 14.89 28.74 52.92
CA PHE A 3 15.57 29.52 51.87
C PHE A 3 14.86 29.91 50.56
N HIS A 4 14.36 31.16 50.60
CA HIS A 4 14.32 32.12 49.49
C HIS A 4 15.73 32.66 49.15
N VAL A 5 16.07 32.83 47.87
CA VAL A 5 16.81 34.01 47.36
C VAL A 5 16.38 34.32 45.91
N SER A 6 15.92 35.54 45.70
CA SER A 6 15.83 36.26 44.41
C SER A 6 16.94 37.30 44.34
N TYR A 7 17.47 37.64 43.15
CA TYR A 7 18.01 38.94 42.68
C TYR A 7 18.50 38.69 41.23
N GLY A 8 18.16 39.43 40.16
CA GLY A 8 18.13 40.88 39.91
C GLY A 8 19.25 41.17 38.90
N ALA A 9 19.03 41.46 37.60
CA ALA A 9 18.51 42.68 36.96
C ALA A 9 19.60 43.42 36.12
N ARG A 10 19.18 43.98 34.97
CA ARG A 10 19.76 45.10 34.17
C ARG A 10 20.86 44.75 33.13
N LYS A 11 20.93 45.35 31.93
CA LYS A 11 20.33 46.58 31.37
C LYS A 11 20.47 46.63 29.82
N ASP A 12 19.43 47.11 29.12
CA ASP A 12 19.37 48.19 28.10
C ASP A 12 20.58 48.40 27.14
N SER A 13 20.50 48.70 25.83
CA SER A 13 19.56 49.44 24.96
C SER A 13 20.26 49.56 23.57
N TRP A 14 19.60 49.63 22.40
CA TRP A 14 19.16 50.86 21.71
C TRP A 14 18.47 50.53 20.37
N SER A 15 17.76 51.53 19.88
CA SER A 15 16.59 51.55 19.00
C SER A 15 16.83 51.81 17.50
N ARG A 16 15.83 51.36 16.70
CA ARG A 16 15.24 51.89 15.44
C ARG A 16 15.99 52.94 14.60
N GLY A 17 16.03 52.70 13.28
CA GLY A 17 16.20 53.74 12.25
C GLY A 17 16.13 53.24 10.80
N SER A 18 14.92 53.31 10.23
CA SER A 18 14.52 53.79 8.88
C SER A 18 15.30 53.45 7.60
N ILE A 19 14.53 52.98 6.60
CA ILE A 19 14.83 52.82 5.16
C ILE A 19 14.97 54.19 4.46
N PRO A 20 15.71 54.27 3.34
CA PRO A 20 15.15 54.89 2.13
C PRO A 20 15.33 54.05 0.85
N ALA A 21 14.47 54.33 -0.13
CA ALA A 21 14.25 53.55 -1.35
C ALA A 21 14.96 54.09 -2.61
N ARG A 22 15.06 53.19 -3.60
CA ARG A 22 15.11 53.33 -5.09
C ARG A 22 16.45 53.57 -5.84
N ASN A 23 16.69 52.58 -6.72
CA ASN A 23 16.93 52.65 -8.19
C ASN A 23 18.34 52.36 -8.79
N SER A 24 18.29 51.36 -9.69
CA SER A 24 18.97 51.19 -11.00
C SER A 24 20.50 51.11 -11.09
N GLY A 25 20.98 49.95 -11.57
CA GLY A 25 22.29 49.80 -12.20
C GLY A 25 22.65 48.34 -12.52
N ARG A 26 22.42 47.90 -13.76
CA ARG A 26 23.01 46.66 -14.31
C ARG A 26 24.53 46.86 -14.51
N THR A 27 25.35 45.91 -14.07
CA THR A 27 26.21 45.07 -14.95
C THR A 27 26.98 44.00 -14.15
N PRO A 28 27.35 42.87 -14.80
CA PRO A 28 27.67 41.60 -14.14
C PRO A 28 29.18 41.33 -14.08
N LYS A 29 29.67 40.75 -12.97
CA LYS A 29 30.98 40.08 -12.96
C LYS A 29 30.95 38.80 -12.10
N ALA A 30 31.07 37.69 -12.84
CA ALA A 30 31.68 36.41 -12.46
C ALA A 30 30.98 35.52 -11.42
N GLU A 31 29.87 34.89 -11.82
CA GLU A 31 29.62 33.49 -11.42
C GLU A 31 30.42 32.59 -12.37
N LYS A 32 31.52 32.02 -11.88
CA LYS A 32 32.26 30.99 -12.59
C LYS A 32 31.40 29.72 -12.58
N SER A 33 31.03 29.20 -13.75
CA SER A 33 30.22 27.98 -13.83
C SER A 33 30.99 26.80 -13.23
N LEU A 34 30.30 25.91 -12.50
CA LEU A 34 30.85 24.65 -11.98
C LEU A 34 31.65 23.85 -13.04
N ARG A 35 31.31 24.01 -14.33
CA ARG A 35 32.02 23.38 -15.45
C ARG A 35 33.44 23.91 -15.68
N GLU A 36 33.73 25.17 -15.37
CA GLU A 36 35.08 25.74 -15.49
C GLU A 36 35.95 25.37 -14.28
N ILE A 37 35.35 25.33 -13.09
CA ILE A 37 36.03 24.84 -11.87
C ILE A 37 36.45 23.38 -12.03
N MET A 38 35.59 22.53 -12.61
CA MET A 38 35.94 21.14 -12.92
C MET A 38 37.01 21.01 -14.00
N ARG A 39 37.06 21.93 -14.98
CA ARG A 39 38.05 21.89 -16.04
C ARG A 39 39.45 22.27 -15.54
N ASP A 40 39.52 23.29 -14.67
CA ASP A 40 40.78 23.75 -14.07
C ASP A 40 41.35 22.71 -13.09
N LEU A 41 40.50 22.03 -12.30
CA LEU A 41 40.94 20.95 -11.39
C LEU A 41 41.51 19.73 -12.14
N VAL A 42 40.94 19.39 -13.30
CA VAL A 42 41.41 18.25 -14.10
C VAL A 42 42.77 18.55 -14.76
N SER A 43 43.01 19.81 -15.14
CA SER A 43 44.32 20.24 -15.66
C SER A 43 45.41 20.25 -14.58
N GLU A 44 45.11 20.73 -13.36
CA GLU A 44 46.10 20.75 -12.27
C GLU A 44 46.51 19.36 -11.76
N THR A 45 45.64 18.35 -11.92
CA THR A 45 45.92 16.98 -11.47
C THR A 45 46.80 16.20 -12.47
N ILE A 46 46.86 16.63 -13.73
CA ILE A 46 47.62 15.95 -14.80
C ILE A 46 49.06 16.51 -14.92
N GLU A 47 49.32 17.76 -14.49
CA GLU A 47 50.64 18.40 -14.66
C GLU A 47 51.61 18.27 -13.47
N ALA A 48 51.18 17.80 -12.30
CA ALA A 48 52.06 17.61 -11.14
C ALA A 48 52.73 16.22 -11.14
N GLY A 49 53.76 16.05 -11.96
CA GLY A 49 54.66 14.90 -11.87
C GLY A 49 55.45 14.89 -10.54
N SER A 50 55.65 13.69 -9.97
CA SER A 50 56.58 13.30 -8.87
C SER A 50 55.95 13.01 -7.48
N PRO A 51 56.66 12.36 -6.53
CA PRO A 51 56.62 10.91 -6.30
C PRO A 51 56.20 10.59 -4.85
N TRP A 52 54.98 10.09 -4.64
CA TRP A 52 54.50 9.72 -3.31
C TRP A 52 54.10 8.24 -3.26
N SER A 53 54.47 7.54 -2.19
CA SER A 53 54.18 6.12 -2.03
C SER A 53 52.69 5.88 -1.78
N SER A 54 52.17 4.76 -2.31
CA SER A 54 50.74 4.41 -2.45
C SER A 54 49.89 4.51 -1.17
N ASP A 55 50.49 4.48 0.02
CA ASP A 55 49.74 4.43 1.29
C ASP A 55 49.30 5.82 1.80
N GLU A 56 50.05 6.89 1.50
CA GLU A 56 49.68 8.24 1.93
C GLU A 56 48.54 8.82 1.07
N VAL A 57 48.48 8.43 -0.20
CA VAL A 57 47.39 8.79 -1.13
C VAL A 57 46.07 8.13 -0.71
N GLN A 58 46.09 6.85 -0.28
CA GLN A 58 44.87 6.17 0.18
C GLN A 58 44.31 6.73 1.49
N LYS A 59 45.18 7.23 2.38
CA LYS A 59 44.76 7.80 3.67
C LYS A 59 44.09 9.17 3.50
N SER A 60 44.61 10.01 2.60
CA SER A 60 44.04 11.32 2.26
C SER A 60 42.66 11.17 1.57
N ILE A 61 42.54 10.23 0.62
CA ILE A 61 41.27 9.95 -0.09
C ILE A 61 40.16 9.44 0.86
N ARG A 62 40.52 8.72 1.94
CA ARG A 62 39.54 8.25 2.93
C ARG A 62 38.99 9.37 3.82
N LEU A 63 39.82 10.32 4.22
CA LEU A 63 39.42 11.46 5.06
C LEU A 63 38.57 12.47 4.27
N GLU A 64 38.96 12.77 3.02
CA GLU A 64 38.20 13.69 2.15
C GLU A 64 36.85 13.12 1.69
N ARG A 65 36.67 11.79 1.67
CA ARG A 65 35.39 11.12 1.35
C ARG A 65 34.39 11.12 2.51
N ALA A 66 34.89 11.10 3.75
CA ALA A 66 34.04 11.15 4.94
C ALA A 66 33.40 12.54 5.14
N ASP A 67 34.17 13.61 4.95
CA ASP A 67 33.65 14.99 5.04
C ASP A 67 32.66 15.31 3.90
N ARG A 68 32.88 14.75 2.71
CA ARG A 68 31.92 14.87 1.59
C ARG A 68 30.62 14.13 1.85
N LEU A 69 30.63 12.94 2.50
CA LEU A 69 29.40 12.23 2.87
C LEU A 69 28.56 13.01 3.90
N TYR A 70 29.23 13.71 4.83
CA TYR A 70 28.57 14.58 5.82
C TYR A 70 27.92 15.83 5.18
N GLU A 71 28.61 16.44 4.20
CA GLU A 71 28.06 17.56 3.40
C GLU A 71 26.88 17.13 2.51
N TRP A 72 26.93 15.92 1.91
CA TRP A 72 25.85 15.34 1.12
C TRP A 72 24.61 15.01 1.97
N GLY A 73 24.78 14.53 3.20
CA GLY A 73 23.69 14.33 4.16
C GLY A 73 22.95 15.64 4.50
N ARG A 74 23.68 16.74 4.68
CA ARG A 74 23.08 18.07 4.92
C ARG A 74 22.41 18.67 3.68
N LEU A 75 22.91 18.37 2.49
CA LEU A 75 22.26 18.77 1.24
C LEU A 75 20.95 17.99 1.03
N TYR A 76 20.95 16.69 1.37
CA TYR A 76 19.76 15.84 1.32
C TYR A 76 18.67 16.32 2.30
N GLU A 77 19.00 16.62 3.56
CA GLU A 77 18.02 17.20 4.51
C GLU A 77 17.42 18.53 4.05
N LYS A 78 18.21 19.36 3.37
CA LYS A 78 17.73 20.66 2.84
C LYS A 78 16.83 20.47 1.61
N VAL A 79 17.14 19.50 0.76
CA VAL A 79 16.33 19.13 -0.40
C VAL A 79 15.04 18.44 0.05
N ASP A 80 15.10 17.53 1.02
CA ASP A 80 13.95 16.85 1.63
C ASP A 80 12.98 17.84 2.31
N ARG A 81 13.50 18.81 3.08
CA ARG A 81 12.69 19.93 3.61
C ARG A 81 12.08 20.79 2.52
N TYR A 82 12.80 21.05 1.43
CA TYR A 82 12.34 21.88 0.32
C TYR A 82 11.24 21.20 -0.52
N TRP A 83 11.33 19.88 -0.72
CA TRP A 83 10.32 19.10 -1.45
C TRP A 83 9.08 18.79 -0.60
N SER A 84 9.27 18.50 0.69
CA SER A 84 8.17 18.30 1.65
C SER A 84 7.29 19.56 1.85
N LEU A 85 7.86 20.75 1.67
CA LEU A 85 7.15 22.03 1.76
C LEU A 85 6.43 22.45 0.46
N ARG A 86 6.76 21.84 -0.70
CA ARG A 86 6.34 22.36 -2.02
C ARG A 86 5.48 21.41 -2.85
N PHE A 87 5.47 20.10 -2.54
CA PHE A 87 4.65 19.09 -3.24
C PHE A 87 4.11 18.02 -2.27
N PRO A 88 2.90 18.21 -1.68
CA PRO A 88 2.32 17.27 -0.71
C PRO A 88 1.69 16.00 -1.33
N PHE A 89 1.76 15.81 -2.64
CA PHE A 89 1.08 14.70 -3.32
C PHE A 89 2.06 13.72 -3.95
N SER A 90 2.59 12.80 -3.15
CA SER A 90 2.82 11.37 -3.49
C SER A 90 3.68 10.71 -2.40
N PRO A 91 3.06 10.09 -1.39
CA PRO A 91 3.75 9.18 -0.47
C PRO A 91 4.43 8.00 -1.19
N ALA A 92 3.89 7.57 -2.34
CA ALA A 92 4.44 6.49 -3.16
C ALA A 92 5.83 6.80 -3.75
N LEU A 93 6.06 8.05 -4.18
CA LEU A 93 7.37 8.48 -4.66
C LEU A 93 8.37 8.59 -3.51
N HIS A 94 7.93 9.09 -2.34
CA HIS A 94 8.75 9.14 -1.13
C HIS A 94 9.13 7.74 -0.63
N TYR A 95 8.21 6.77 -0.66
CA TYR A 95 8.45 5.38 -0.27
C TYR A 95 9.42 4.66 -1.23
N GLN A 96 9.20 4.78 -2.55
CA GLN A 96 10.11 4.21 -3.55
C GLN A 96 11.51 4.85 -3.49
N LEU A 97 11.60 6.15 -3.19
CA LEU A 97 12.88 6.82 -3.00
C LEU A 97 13.56 6.39 -1.70
N ARG A 98 12.81 6.23 -0.60
CA ARG A 98 13.32 5.83 0.73
C ARG A 98 13.76 4.36 0.77
N GLN A 99 13.04 3.47 0.10
CA GLN A 99 13.38 2.05 -0.06
C GLN A 99 14.61 1.89 -0.97
N ARG A 100 14.66 2.62 -2.10
CA ARG A 100 15.84 2.64 -2.97
C ARG A 100 17.06 3.28 -2.31
N THR A 101 16.90 4.23 -1.39
CA THR A 101 18.03 4.80 -0.62
C THR A 101 18.55 3.84 0.45
N TYR A 102 17.67 3.07 1.12
CA TYR A 102 18.08 2.05 2.10
C TYR A 102 18.80 0.87 1.43
N ASP A 103 18.30 0.43 0.27
CA ASP A 103 18.96 -0.57 -0.58
C ASP A 103 20.28 -0.03 -1.15
N TRP A 104 20.32 1.27 -1.48
CA TRP A 104 21.52 1.98 -1.97
C TRP A 104 22.61 2.14 -0.91
N GLU A 105 22.29 2.57 0.32
CA GLU A 105 23.29 2.69 1.39
C GLU A 105 23.87 1.32 1.75
N SER A 106 23.01 0.30 1.83
CA SER A 106 23.42 -1.07 2.17
C SER A 106 24.25 -1.73 1.07
N ALA A 107 23.87 -1.59 -0.21
CA ALA A 107 24.61 -2.17 -1.32
C ALA A 107 25.92 -1.41 -1.62
N THR A 108 25.94 -0.08 -1.44
CA THR A 108 27.11 0.75 -1.73
C THR A 108 28.17 0.65 -0.62
N LEU A 109 27.78 0.56 0.66
CA LEU A 109 28.72 0.30 1.77
C LEU A 109 29.36 -1.10 1.69
N VAL A 110 28.62 -2.09 1.18
CA VAL A 110 29.13 -3.45 0.95
C VAL A 110 30.06 -3.49 -0.26
N ALA A 111 29.68 -2.86 -1.38
CA ALA A 111 30.52 -2.80 -2.59
C ALA A 111 31.82 -2.00 -2.40
N LEU A 112 31.80 -0.95 -1.55
CA LEU A 112 32.98 -0.13 -1.25
C LEU A 112 33.94 -0.76 -0.22
N LYS A 113 33.44 -1.66 0.64
CA LYS A 113 34.29 -2.43 1.57
C LYS A 113 35.08 -3.54 0.87
N ASP A 114 34.51 -4.13 -0.18
CA ASP A 114 35.03 -5.36 -0.79
C ASP A 114 35.84 -5.16 -2.09
N GLY A 115 36.08 -3.91 -2.52
CA GLY A 115 36.98 -3.63 -3.65
C GLY A 115 36.53 -4.16 -5.02
N ALA A 116 35.24 -4.48 -5.19
CA ALA A 116 34.69 -5.20 -6.35
C ALA A 116 34.41 -4.31 -7.59
N ALA A 117 35.29 -3.36 -7.92
CA ALA A 117 35.11 -2.47 -9.07
C ALA A 117 35.87 -2.97 -10.32
N GLN A 118 35.67 -4.23 -10.76
CA GLN A 118 36.37 -4.77 -11.95
C GLN A 118 35.51 -5.53 -12.97
N ASN A 119 34.17 -5.57 -12.85
CA ASN A 119 33.32 -6.33 -13.78
C ASN A 119 32.11 -5.53 -14.32
N LEU A 120 31.78 -5.84 -15.58
CA LEU A 120 30.82 -5.13 -16.46
C LEU A 120 29.40 -5.06 -15.88
N SER A 121 28.99 -6.06 -15.09
CA SER A 121 27.72 -6.10 -14.37
C SER A 121 27.59 -4.98 -13.33
N SER A 122 28.67 -4.66 -12.62
CA SER A 122 28.73 -3.56 -11.66
C SER A 122 28.66 -2.20 -12.36
N TRP A 123 29.26 -2.07 -13.56
CA TRP A 123 29.18 -0.85 -14.38
C TRP A 123 27.79 -0.63 -14.99
N ILE A 124 27.11 -1.70 -15.42
CA ILE A 124 25.73 -1.63 -15.95
C ILE A 124 24.74 -1.21 -14.85
N ALA A 125 24.90 -1.73 -13.62
CA ALA A 125 24.10 -1.33 -12.47
C ALA A 125 24.31 0.16 -12.09
N ILE A 126 25.57 0.62 -12.09
CA ILE A 126 25.91 2.03 -11.86
C ILE A 126 25.36 2.94 -12.99
N SER A 127 25.38 2.48 -14.25
CA SER A 127 24.89 3.25 -15.40
C SER A 127 23.35 3.38 -15.41
N PHE A 128 22.62 2.36 -14.96
CA PHE A 128 21.17 2.45 -14.77
C PHE A 128 20.78 3.37 -13.60
N ALA A 129 21.58 3.40 -12.53
CA ALA A 129 21.33 4.23 -11.35
C ALA A 129 21.53 5.74 -11.59
N LEU A 130 22.24 6.14 -12.65
CA LEU A 130 22.51 7.54 -12.99
C LEU A 130 21.44 8.20 -13.89
N ARG A 131 20.39 7.48 -14.33
CA ARG A 131 19.28 8.06 -15.12
C ARG A 131 18.27 8.80 -14.23
N ARG A 132 18.15 10.13 -14.39
CA ARG A 132 17.01 10.93 -13.89
C ARG A 132 15.80 10.79 -14.83
N PRO A 133 14.55 10.65 -14.34
CA PRO A 133 13.36 10.93 -15.14
C PRO A 133 13.09 12.44 -15.13
N SER A 134 13.15 13.08 -16.30
CA SER A 134 12.62 14.44 -16.49
C SER A 134 11.11 14.37 -16.73
N CYS A 135 10.32 14.84 -15.76
CA CYS A 135 8.88 15.06 -15.91
C CYS A 135 8.64 16.29 -16.79
N CYS A 136 8.22 16.08 -18.05
CA CYS A 136 7.37 16.97 -18.84
C CYS A 136 7.22 16.41 -20.27
N THR A 137 6.23 15.54 -20.51
CA THR A 137 5.45 15.47 -21.77
C THR A 137 4.39 14.36 -21.69
N ARG A 138 3.17 14.73 -21.30
CA ARG A 138 1.95 14.08 -21.81
C ARG A 138 1.63 14.75 -23.14
N TYR A 139 1.64 13.98 -24.22
CA TYR A 139 0.90 14.14 -25.49
C TYR A 139 1.72 13.42 -26.56
N HIS A 140 1.39 12.14 -26.80
CA HIS A 140 1.32 11.44 -28.10
C HIS A 140 1.19 9.95 -27.81
N SER A 141 -0.06 9.49 -27.77
CA SER A 141 -0.43 8.08 -27.89
C SER A 141 -0.85 7.87 -29.35
N ALA A 142 -0.22 6.93 -30.07
CA ALA A 142 -0.80 6.10 -31.13
C ALA A 142 0.30 5.51 -32.03
N THR A 143 0.15 4.23 -32.39
CA THR A 143 1.02 3.41 -33.28
C THR A 143 2.29 2.93 -32.57
N ILE A 144 2.43 1.67 -32.16
CA ILE A 144 2.70 0.53 -33.04
C ILE A 144 2.06 -0.74 -32.43
N LEU A 145 1.02 -1.23 -33.11
CA LEU A 145 0.52 -2.60 -33.05
C LEU A 145 0.67 -3.14 -34.47
N SER A 146 1.58 -4.11 -34.67
CA SER A 146 1.59 -5.17 -35.69
C SER A 146 3.02 -5.62 -35.92
N LEU A 147 3.32 -6.88 -35.57
CA LEU A 147 3.90 -7.88 -36.47
C LEU A 147 4.00 -9.21 -35.69
N VAL A 148 3.38 -10.22 -36.27
CA VAL A 148 3.19 -11.60 -35.82
C VAL A 148 4.24 -12.49 -36.49
N ASP A 149 4.98 -13.29 -35.70
CA ASP A 149 5.45 -14.71 -35.83
C ASP A 149 5.78 -15.37 -37.21
N PRO A 150 6.44 -16.56 -37.29
CA PRO A 150 7.65 -17.12 -36.64
C PRO A 150 8.67 -17.74 -37.67
N GLY A 151 9.92 -18.04 -37.26
CA GLY A 151 10.82 -18.90 -38.07
C GLY A 151 12.30 -18.91 -37.63
N PRO A 152 13.05 -20.01 -37.85
CA PRO A 152 13.97 -20.58 -36.87
C PRO A 152 15.42 -20.14 -37.04
N TYR A 153 16.08 -19.68 -35.97
CA TYR A 153 17.54 -19.56 -35.96
C TYR A 153 18.11 -19.92 -34.60
N THR A 154 18.93 -20.97 -34.62
CA THR A 154 19.93 -21.31 -33.61
C THR A 154 21.18 -20.44 -33.80
N VAL A 155 21.72 -19.86 -32.73
CA VAL A 155 23.09 -19.31 -32.72
C VAL A 155 23.87 -20.01 -31.61
N ASN A 156 24.82 -20.86 -32.01
CA ASN A 156 25.62 -21.72 -31.14
C ASN A 156 27.03 -21.16 -30.85
N ASP A 157 27.30 -19.88 -31.11
CA ASP A 157 28.64 -19.33 -30.84
C ASP A 157 28.60 -17.82 -30.60
N LEU A 158 29.25 -17.36 -29.51
CA LEU A 158 29.31 -15.95 -29.06
C LEU A 158 30.29 -15.09 -29.87
N SER A 159 30.72 -15.55 -31.04
CA SER A 159 31.69 -14.90 -31.91
C SER A 159 31.07 -14.22 -33.15
N ASP A 160 29.74 -14.05 -33.16
CA ASP A 160 29.01 -13.39 -34.26
C ASP A 160 29.41 -11.90 -34.42
N PRO A 161 29.88 -11.46 -35.60
CA PRO A 161 30.25 -10.07 -35.89
C PRO A 161 29.13 -9.04 -35.61
N LEU A 162 27.86 -9.46 -35.60
CA LEU A 162 26.72 -8.60 -35.21
C LEU A 162 26.81 -8.12 -33.76
N LEU A 163 27.28 -8.96 -32.82
CA LEU A 163 27.45 -8.61 -31.41
C LEU A 163 28.64 -7.66 -31.17
N LEU A 164 29.70 -7.78 -31.98
CA LEU A 164 30.87 -6.91 -31.89
C LEU A 164 30.63 -5.52 -32.50
N SER A 165 29.73 -5.40 -33.48
CA SER A 165 29.31 -4.10 -34.05
C SER A 165 28.55 -3.20 -33.06
N ILE A 166 28.15 -3.74 -31.90
CA ILE A 166 27.49 -2.99 -30.82
C ILE A 166 28.48 -2.05 -30.09
N PHE A 167 29.79 -2.33 -30.17
CA PHE A 167 30.81 -1.65 -29.38
C PHE A 167 31.71 -0.68 -30.17
N GLU A 168 31.46 -0.45 -31.47
CA GLU A 168 32.20 0.56 -32.23
C GLU A 168 31.60 1.98 -32.01
N PRO A 169 32.41 2.96 -31.60
CA PRO A 169 31.94 4.33 -31.42
C PRO A 169 31.81 5.03 -32.78
N THR A 170 30.58 5.19 -33.28
CA THR A 170 30.34 6.07 -34.43
C THR A 170 30.34 7.53 -33.98
N GLY A 171 31.29 8.30 -34.49
CA GLY A 171 31.63 9.65 -34.05
C GLY A 171 30.66 10.77 -34.42
N ASP A 172 29.33 10.57 -34.33
CA ASP A 172 28.36 11.62 -34.66
C ASP A 172 27.20 11.80 -33.64
N SER A 173 26.90 13.08 -33.39
CA SER A 173 25.73 13.73 -32.76
C SER A 173 24.81 12.91 -31.82
N TYR A 174 24.80 13.35 -30.56
CA TYR A 174 24.08 12.82 -29.37
C TYR A 174 22.58 12.51 -29.55
N TYR A 175 21.89 13.06 -30.57
CA TYR A 175 20.44 12.89 -30.74
C TYR A 175 20.04 11.67 -31.59
N GLN A 176 20.91 11.14 -32.46
CA GLN A 176 20.58 9.94 -33.25
C GLN A 176 20.88 8.62 -32.50
N ASN A 177 21.67 8.66 -31.43
CA ASN A 177 22.02 7.47 -30.63
C ASN A 177 20.93 7.04 -29.64
N TYR A 178 20.00 7.93 -29.24
CA TYR A 178 18.96 7.60 -28.26
C TYR A 178 17.96 6.56 -28.78
N THR A 179 17.53 6.70 -30.04
CA THR A 179 16.55 5.81 -30.66
C THR A 179 17.13 4.43 -30.96
N SER A 180 18.43 4.35 -31.27
CA SER A 180 19.15 3.09 -31.52
C SER A 180 19.32 2.26 -30.23
N ILE A 181 19.63 2.93 -29.11
CA ILE A 181 19.83 2.27 -27.81
C ILE A 181 18.48 1.83 -27.20
N GLU A 182 17.41 2.62 -27.34
CA GLU A 182 16.07 2.19 -26.90
C GLU A 182 15.54 0.99 -27.68
N HIS A 183 15.76 0.94 -28.99
CA HIS A 183 15.35 -0.21 -29.80
C HIS A 183 16.10 -1.48 -29.38
N ARG A 184 17.41 -1.38 -29.11
CA ARG A 184 18.27 -2.50 -28.67
C ARG A 184 17.94 -2.97 -27.24
N LEU A 185 17.62 -2.07 -26.32
CA LEU A 185 17.18 -2.41 -24.96
C LEU A 185 15.78 -3.02 -24.94
N THR A 186 14.90 -2.61 -25.85
CA THR A 186 13.55 -3.19 -26.00
C THR A 186 13.64 -4.62 -26.50
N VAL A 187 14.56 -4.92 -27.43
CA VAL A 187 14.83 -6.28 -27.89
C VAL A 187 15.38 -7.16 -26.75
N ILE A 188 16.30 -6.65 -25.93
CA ILE A 188 16.80 -7.37 -24.74
C ILE A 188 15.68 -7.63 -23.73
N TYR A 189 14.80 -6.65 -23.49
CA TYR A 189 13.66 -6.80 -22.60
C TYR A 189 12.62 -7.80 -23.13
N GLN A 190 12.41 -7.83 -24.45
CA GLN A 190 11.54 -8.83 -25.10
C GLN A 190 12.16 -10.24 -25.08
N LEU A 191 13.48 -10.37 -25.25
CA LEU A 191 14.19 -11.64 -25.12
C LEU A 191 14.15 -12.19 -23.69
N LEU A 192 14.32 -11.33 -22.68
CA LEU A 192 14.18 -11.69 -21.26
C LEU A 192 12.74 -12.08 -20.88
N ARG A 193 11.73 -11.45 -21.50
CA ARG A 193 10.31 -11.76 -21.29
C ARG A 193 9.84 -13.01 -22.05
N SER A 194 10.55 -13.40 -23.11
CA SER A 194 10.25 -14.59 -23.93
C SER A 194 10.79 -15.91 -23.37
N GLY A 195 11.49 -15.90 -22.23
CA GLY A 195 11.99 -17.12 -21.57
C GLY A 195 13.22 -17.75 -22.23
N VAL A 196 13.91 -17.06 -23.15
CA VAL A 196 15.04 -17.61 -23.92
C VAL A 196 16.36 -17.68 -23.12
N MET A 197 16.40 -17.16 -21.89
CA MET A 197 17.45 -17.45 -20.91
C MET A 197 16.88 -18.41 -19.86
N SER A 198 16.62 -19.66 -20.24
CA SER A 198 16.40 -20.72 -19.27
C SER A 198 17.78 -21.12 -18.74
N ASP A 199 18.03 -20.94 -17.45
CA ASP A 199 19.08 -21.72 -16.79
C ASP A 199 18.68 -23.20 -16.93
N SER A 200 19.35 -23.90 -17.83
CA SER A 200 19.18 -25.33 -18.02
C SER A 200 19.86 -26.05 -16.86
N TYR A 201 19.16 -26.14 -15.73
CA TYR A 201 19.47 -27.11 -14.68
C TYR A 201 18.51 -28.29 -14.83
N ASP A 202 19.05 -29.51 -14.78
CA ASP A 202 18.33 -30.78 -14.67
C ASP A 202 17.66 -30.89 -13.29
N ASP A 203 16.77 -29.96 -12.95
CA ASP A 203 15.91 -30.10 -11.77
C ASP A 203 14.76 -31.06 -12.14
N GLU A 204 14.63 -32.14 -11.37
CA GLU A 204 13.53 -33.10 -11.54
C GLU A 204 12.17 -32.40 -11.41
N GLU A 205 11.24 -32.75 -12.30
CA GLU A 205 9.89 -32.22 -12.27
C GLU A 205 9.14 -32.78 -11.05
N VAL A 206 8.70 -31.90 -10.16
CA VAL A 206 7.87 -32.28 -9.01
C VAL A 206 6.42 -32.25 -9.44
N THR A 207 5.68 -33.30 -9.06
CA THR A 207 4.23 -33.38 -9.27
C THR A 207 3.50 -33.56 -7.94
N ILE A 208 2.50 -32.72 -7.69
CA ILE A 208 1.55 -32.83 -6.58
C ILE A 208 0.17 -32.99 -7.18
N SER A 209 -0.57 -34.03 -6.80
CA SER A 209 -1.89 -34.32 -7.37
C SER A 209 -2.97 -34.37 -6.30
N ALA A 210 -4.21 -34.09 -6.71
CA ALA A 210 -5.38 -34.20 -5.85
C ALA A 210 -5.52 -35.61 -5.28
N PHE A 211 -5.17 -36.65 -6.04
CA PHE A 211 -5.20 -38.03 -5.55
C PHE A 211 -4.20 -38.27 -4.43
N THR A 212 -2.95 -37.81 -4.58
CA THR A 212 -1.92 -37.99 -3.54
C THR A 212 -2.21 -37.18 -2.29
N GLU A 213 -2.80 -36.00 -2.43
CA GLU A 213 -3.08 -35.08 -1.33
C GLU A 213 -4.39 -35.40 -0.59
N THR A 214 -5.43 -35.83 -1.32
CA THR A 214 -6.80 -35.96 -0.77
C THR A 214 -7.43 -37.34 -0.96
N GLY A 215 -6.81 -38.22 -1.76
CA GLY A 215 -7.39 -39.51 -2.16
C GLY A 215 -8.49 -39.42 -3.22
N LEU A 216 -8.83 -38.22 -3.69
CA LEU A 216 -9.84 -38.01 -4.74
C LEU A 216 -9.23 -38.09 -6.13
N GLU A 217 -9.89 -38.79 -7.05
CA GLU A 217 -9.46 -38.83 -8.44
C GLU A 217 -9.52 -37.44 -9.08
N GLU A 218 -8.49 -37.08 -9.86
CA GLU A 218 -8.36 -35.77 -10.51
C GLU A 218 -9.55 -35.46 -11.44
N SER A 219 -10.13 -36.49 -12.07
CA SER A 219 -11.30 -36.38 -12.94
C SER A 219 -12.56 -35.91 -12.19
N SER A 220 -12.65 -36.19 -10.88
CA SER A 220 -13.76 -35.78 -10.02
C SER A 220 -13.67 -34.33 -9.55
N ILE A 221 -12.48 -33.73 -9.62
CA ILE A 221 -12.25 -32.33 -9.26
C ILE A 221 -12.71 -31.43 -10.42
N ILE A 222 -13.71 -30.61 -10.15
CA ILE A 222 -14.36 -29.77 -11.16
C ILE A 222 -13.42 -28.67 -11.67
N VAL A 223 -12.66 -28.05 -10.76
CA VAL A 223 -11.73 -26.95 -11.07
C VAL A 223 -10.42 -27.53 -11.62
N PRO A 224 -10.07 -27.29 -12.90
CA PRO A 224 -8.90 -27.93 -13.50
C PRO A 224 -7.58 -27.60 -12.78
N LEU A 225 -7.42 -26.36 -12.33
CA LEU A 225 -6.20 -25.91 -11.64
C LEU A 225 -6.03 -26.51 -10.23
N GLN A 226 -7.04 -27.18 -9.68
CA GLN A 226 -6.96 -27.90 -8.40
C GLN A 226 -6.53 -29.36 -8.55
N ARG A 227 -6.43 -29.88 -9.79
CA ARG A 227 -6.22 -31.32 -10.04
C ARG A 227 -4.78 -31.76 -9.81
N THR A 228 -3.85 -31.05 -10.41
CA THR A 228 -2.43 -31.43 -10.41
C THR A 228 -1.59 -30.20 -10.64
N TYR A 229 -0.49 -30.10 -9.92
CA TYR A 229 0.60 -29.18 -10.17
C TYR A 229 1.81 -29.99 -10.63
N THR A 230 2.40 -29.62 -11.76
CA THR A 230 3.68 -30.16 -12.22
C THR A 230 4.61 -28.99 -12.53
N GLY A 231 5.79 -29.00 -11.94
CA GLY A 231 6.77 -27.94 -12.18
C GLY A 231 8.14 -28.24 -11.58
N ARG A 232 9.10 -27.39 -11.92
CA ARG A 232 10.50 -27.51 -11.45
C ARG A 232 10.77 -26.78 -10.14
N LYS A 233 9.72 -26.30 -9.47
CA LYS A 233 9.87 -25.70 -8.15
C LYS A 233 9.90 -26.83 -7.12
N PRO A 234 10.82 -26.83 -6.15
CA PRO A 234 10.90 -27.81 -5.07
C PRO A 234 9.78 -27.54 -4.05
N VAL A 235 8.57 -27.81 -4.48
CA VAL A 235 7.38 -27.89 -3.65
C VAL A 235 7.38 -29.26 -2.98
N ILE A 236 6.91 -29.36 -1.74
CA ILE A 236 6.73 -30.64 -1.06
C ILE A 236 5.24 -30.97 -0.91
N SER A 237 4.90 -32.26 -0.88
CA SER A 237 3.55 -32.73 -0.59
C SER A 237 3.17 -32.45 0.88
N SER A 238 1.86 -32.42 1.18
CA SER A 238 1.40 -32.31 2.58
C SER A 238 1.97 -33.45 3.45
N SER A 239 1.97 -34.68 2.93
CA SER A 239 2.45 -35.86 3.66
C SER A 239 3.93 -35.73 4.07
N LEU A 240 4.77 -35.17 3.20
CA LEU A 240 6.17 -34.92 3.51
C LEU A 240 6.30 -33.74 4.48
N ALA A 241 5.57 -32.65 4.26
CA ALA A 241 5.56 -31.50 5.16
C ALA A 241 5.17 -31.87 6.59
N ASP A 242 4.19 -32.76 6.75
CA ASP A 242 3.62 -33.22 8.02
C ASP A 242 4.53 -34.20 8.79
N THR A 243 5.63 -34.65 8.19
CA THR A 243 6.55 -35.59 8.84
C THR A 243 7.28 -34.91 10.00
N PRO A 244 7.14 -35.37 11.27
CA PRO A 244 7.82 -34.74 12.39
C PRO A 244 9.34 -34.87 12.30
N CYS A 245 10.09 -33.78 12.52
CA CYS A 245 11.56 -33.77 12.41
C CYS A 245 12.21 -34.82 13.32
N ALA A 246 11.64 -35.04 14.50
CA ALA A 246 12.13 -36.03 15.46
C ALA A 246 12.13 -37.47 14.91
N THR A 247 11.22 -37.80 13.99
CA THR A 247 11.15 -39.14 13.37
C THR A 247 12.22 -39.37 12.32
N LEU A 248 12.66 -38.30 11.65
CA LEU A 248 13.72 -38.34 10.64
C LEU A 248 15.11 -38.32 11.26
N GLY A 249 15.26 -37.66 12.41
CA GLY A 249 16.57 -37.38 13.01
C GLY A 249 17.41 -36.44 12.15
N ILE A 250 18.60 -36.07 12.62
CA ILE A 250 19.46 -35.10 11.93
C ILE A 250 19.82 -35.56 10.51
N GLN A 251 20.21 -36.83 10.35
CA GLN A 251 20.60 -37.36 9.05
C GLN A 251 19.41 -37.45 8.10
N GLY A 252 18.26 -37.99 8.55
CA GLY A 252 17.08 -38.09 7.69
C GLY A 252 16.54 -36.72 7.27
N LEU A 253 16.61 -35.71 8.13
CA LEU A 253 16.28 -34.33 7.76
C LEU A 253 17.20 -33.80 6.68
N LEU A 254 18.51 -33.98 6.85
CA LEU A 254 19.50 -33.54 5.87
C LEU A 254 19.30 -34.25 4.52
N ASP A 255 19.03 -35.55 4.53
CA ASP A 255 18.78 -36.35 3.34
C ASP A 255 17.54 -35.85 2.60
N GLN A 256 16.43 -35.61 3.32
CA GLN A 256 15.20 -35.09 2.72
C GLN A 256 15.36 -33.67 2.17
N LEU A 257 16.10 -32.79 2.87
CA LEU A 257 16.45 -31.46 2.37
C LEU A 257 17.30 -31.56 1.10
N ASN A 258 18.30 -32.44 1.12
CA ASN A 258 19.20 -32.67 0.00
C ASN A 258 18.43 -33.14 -1.24
N THR A 259 17.56 -34.14 -1.07
CA THR A 259 16.70 -34.66 -2.13
C THR A 259 15.76 -33.58 -2.67
N THR A 260 15.04 -32.88 -1.79
CA THR A 260 14.05 -31.86 -2.19
C THR A 260 14.70 -30.69 -2.95
N LEU A 261 15.93 -30.32 -2.57
CA LEU A 261 16.63 -29.14 -3.09
C LEU A 261 17.66 -29.48 -4.18
N GLY A 262 17.80 -30.76 -4.57
CA GLY A 262 18.73 -31.20 -5.61
C GLY A 262 20.21 -31.07 -5.22
N THR A 263 20.56 -31.44 -3.99
CA THR A 263 21.86 -31.08 -3.40
C THR A 263 22.49 -32.22 -2.61
N SER A 264 23.73 -32.03 -2.11
CA SER A 264 24.55 -33.11 -1.56
C SER A 264 25.36 -32.67 -0.32
N TYR A 265 24.77 -31.94 0.62
CA TYR A 265 25.47 -31.52 1.83
C TYR A 265 25.72 -32.69 2.79
N SER A 266 26.89 -32.66 3.44
CA SER A 266 27.30 -33.63 4.48
C SER A 266 26.97 -33.14 5.88
N SER A 267 26.70 -34.09 6.77
CA SER A 267 26.54 -33.91 8.22
C SER A 267 27.80 -33.37 8.92
N ASP A 268 28.95 -33.36 8.25
CA ASP A 268 30.23 -32.87 8.81
C ASP A 268 30.23 -31.35 9.09
N ASN A 269 29.25 -30.62 8.55
CA ASN A 269 29.10 -29.20 8.81
C ASN A 269 28.40 -28.96 10.16
N ARG A 270 29.20 -28.74 11.22
CA ARG A 270 28.69 -28.47 12.58
C ARG A 270 27.60 -27.39 12.67
N SER A 271 27.67 -26.35 11.84
CA SER A 271 26.68 -25.26 11.89
C SER A 271 25.35 -25.68 11.29
N LEU A 272 25.34 -26.56 10.28
CA LEU A 272 24.12 -27.13 9.71
C LEU A 272 23.51 -28.15 10.68
N SER A 273 24.32 -29.02 11.26
CA SER A 273 23.85 -30.03 12.23
C SER A 273 23.18 -29.40 13.45
N SER A 274 23.72 -28.28 13.96
CA SER A 274 23.09 -27.51 15.05
C SER A 274 21.69 -27.01 14.68
N LEU A 275 21.47 -26.57 13.43
CA LEU A 275 20.15 -26.07 13.00
C LEU A 275 19.14 -27.19 12.83
N LEU A 276 19.58 -28.34 12.35
CA LEU A 276 18.74 -29.52 12.24
C LEU A 276 18.36 -30.04 13.63
N GLU A 277 19.30 -30.00 14.58
CA GLU A 277 19.05 -30.29 15.99
C GLU A 277 18.08 -29.29 16.64
N ASP A 278 18.20 -27.99 16.31
CA ASP A 278 17.23 -26.97 16.76
C ASP A 278 15.83 -27.28 16.23
N CYS A 279 15.68 -27.70 14.97
CA CYS A 279 14.38 -28.06 14.40
C CYS A 279 13.73 -29.24 15.15
N ILE A 280 14.53 -30.23 15.53
CA ILE A 280 14.06 -31.38 16.33
C ILE A 280 13.69 -30.92 17.74
N THR A 281 14.53 -30.11 18.37
CA THR A 281 14.33 -29.64 19.76
C THR A 281 13.10 -28.76 19.90
N ASN A 282 12.77 -28.00 18.85
CA ASN A 282 11.56 -27.16 18.81
C ASN A 282 10.30 -27.93 18.32
N ASP A 283 10.38 -29.26 18.18
CA ASP A 283 9.26 -30.12 17.75
C ASP A 283 8.64 -29.70 16.41
N TYR A 284 9.49 -29.27 15.47
CA TYR A 284 9.02 -28.90 14.14
C TYR A 284 8.72 -30.12 13.28
N ASP A 285 7.77 -29.96 12.36
CA ASP A 285 7.64 -30.85 11.22
C ASP A 285 8.60 -30.46 10.10
N PHE A 286 8.73 -31.33 9.10
CA PHE A 286 9.62 -31.12 7.98
C PHE A 286 9.25 -29.87 7.18
N GLY A 287 7.96 -29.55 7.02
CA GLY A 287 7.52 -28.33 6.33
C GLY A 287 8.01 -27.05 7.00
N MET A 288 7.94 -26.98 8.33
CA MET A 288 8.44 -25.84 9.10
C MET A 288 9.97 -25.76 9.06
N ALA A 289 10.66 -26.90 9.16
CA ALA A 289 12.12 -26.94 8.97
C ALA A 289 12.51 -26.52 7.55
N TYR A 290 11.79 -27.01 6.54
CA TYR A 290 12.03 -26.74 5.13
C TYR A 290 11.83 -25.26 4.79
N SER A 291 10.71 -24.65 5.18
CA SER A 291 10.44 -23.22 4.95
C SER A 291 11.53 -22.32 5.55
N ARG A 292 11.95 -22.65 6.77
CA ARG A 292 13.06 -21.99 7.43
C ARG A 292 14.33 -22.18 6.62
N LEU A 293 14.74 -23.40 6.33
CA LEU A 293 16.07 -23.70 5.79
C LEU A 293 16.21 -23.44 4.29
N ARG A 294 15.18 -23.60 3.47
CA ARG A 294 15.17 -23.38 2.01
C ARG A 294 15.61 -21.96 1.64
N ARG A 295 15.07 -20.97 2.33
CA ARG A 295 15.39 -19.55 2.11
C ARG A 295 16.78 -19.18 2.59
N ARG A 296 17.20 -19.74 3.74
CA ARG A 296 18.38 -19.36 4.52
C ARG A 296 19.73 -19.58 3.82
N THR A 297 19.69 -20.18 2.65
CA THR A 297 20.81 -20.91 2.03
C THR A 297 20.89 -20.64 0.52
N LYS A 298 19.90 -19.96 -0.07
CA LYS A 298 19.84 -19.63 -1.52
C LYS A 298 20.26 -20.79 -2.42
N TRP A 299 19.80 -22.01 -2.13
CA TRP A 299 20.17 -23.22 -2.89
C TRP A 299 19.97 -23.05 -4.41
N TYR A 300 18.96 -22.27 -4.82
CA TYR A 300 18.61 -21.98 -6.22
C TYR A 300 19.57 -21.11 -7.02
N THR A 301 20.54 -20.42 -6.42
CA THR A 301 21.37 -19.43 -7.15
C THR A 301 22.74 -19.94 -7.57
N GLY A 302 23.00 -21.25 -7.45
CA GLY A 302 24.19 -21.91 -8.00
C GLY A 302 25.55 -21.45 -7.46
N ASN A 303 25.59 -20.42 -6.60
CA ASN A 303 26.83 -19.78 -6.16
C ASN A 303 27.10 -20.10 -4.69
N TRP A 304 27.24 -21.39 -4.39
CA TRP A 304 27.68 -21.88 -3.07
C TRP A 304 29.15 -22.32 -3.05
N ILE A 305 29.90 -22.09 -4.12
CA ILE A 305 31.31 -22.50 -4.18
C ILE A 305 32.12 -21.70 -3.14
N THR A 306 32.32 -22.36 -1.99
CA THR A 306 33.36 -22.16 -0.98
C THR A 306 33.20 -20.96 -0.04
N ARG A 307 32.68 -21.18 1.18
CA ARG A 307 33.28 -20.75 2.48
C ARG A 307 32.32 -20.98 3.66
N HIS A 308 32.81 -21.71 4.67
CA HIS A 308 32.17 -21.98 5.97
C HIS A 308 31.72 -20.73 6.77
N GLY A 309 32.11 -19.51 6.39
CA GLY A 309 31.71 -18.26 7.07
C GLY A 309 30.25 -17.85 6.83
N LEU A 310 29.68 -18.17 5.67
CA LEU A 310 28.39 -17.61 5.24
C LEU A 310 27.16 -18.19 5.94
N LEU A 311 27.24 -19.42 6.50
CA LEU A 311 26.12 -20.03 7.21
C LEU A 311 25.90 -19.39 8.59
N ARG A 312 26.98 -19.15 9.34
CA ARG A 312 26.92 -18.38 10.60
C ARG A 312 26.44 -16.95 10.34
N ASP A 313 26.92 -16.33 9.27
CA ASP A 313 26.46 -14.98 8.89
C ASP A 313 24.99 -14.97 8.46
N ALA A 314 24.50 -16.03 7.81
CA ALA A 314 23.08 -16.20 7.50
C ALA A 314 22.24 -16.32 8.79
N LEU A 315 22.71 -17.07 9.78
CA LEU A 315 22.05 -17.20 11.09
C LEU A 315 22.01 -15.89 11.87
N CYS A 316 23.14 -15.18 11.97
CA CYS A 316 23.16 -13.88 12.63
C CYS A 316 22.23 -12.87 11.93
N ARG A 317 22.16 -12.89 10.59
CA ARG A 317 21.22 -12.04 9.84
C ARG A 317 19.75 -12.36 10.13
N MET A 318 19.42 -13.63 10.42
CA MET A 318 18.06 -14.02 10.77
C MET A 318 17.64 -13.56 12.16
N GLU A 319 18.48 -13.78 13.17
CA GLU A 319 18.21 -13.31 14.53
C GLU A 319 18.05 -11.79 14.54
N GLN A 320 18.88 -11.10 13.75
CA GLN A 320 18.76 -9.66 13.52
C GLN A 320 17.46 -9.30 12.80
N ALA A 321 17.09 -10.00 11.71
CA ALA A 321 15.85 -9.72 10.98
C ALA A 321 14.60 -9.97 11.83
N GLU A 322 14.59 -11.03 12.63
CA GLU A 322 13.53 -11.32 13.59
C GLU A 322 13.43 -10.23 14.64
N GLU A 323 14.55 -9.82 15.27
CA GLU A 323 14.53 -8.77 16.28
C GLU A 323 14.15 -7.42 15.69
N VAL A 324 14.65 -7.08 14.49
CA VAL A 324 14.26 -5.86 13.77
C VAL A 324 12.77 -5.87 13.44
N HIS A 325 12.23 -6.99 12.96
CA HIS A 325 10.80 -7.12 12.68
C HIS A 325 9.97 -7.03 13.95
N ARG A 326 10.41 -7.67 15.03
CA ARG A 326 9.77 -7.61 16.35
C ARG A 326 9.77 -6.19 16.90
N GLU A 327 10.89 -5.49 16.80
CA GLU A 327 11.04 -4.11 17.25
C GLU A 327 10.24 -3.12 16.39
N TRP A 328 10.24 -3.32 15.06
CA TRP A 328 9.39 -2.54 14.16
C TRP A 328 7.92 -2.72 14.51
N ARG A 329 7.47 -3.97 14.70
CA ARG A 329 6.10 -4.25 15.18
C ARG A 329 5.81 -3.62 16.54
N ARG A 330 6.74 -3.63 17.49
CA ARG A 330 6.57 -2.95 18.79
C ARG A 330 6.38 -1.44 18.62
N LYS A 331 7.18 -0.81 17.76
CA LYS A 331 7.08 0.64 17.44
C LYS A 331 5.80 0.98 16.68
N ALA A 332 5.39 0.10 15.77
CA ALA A 332 4.19 0.24 14.95
C ALA A 332 2.90 -0.14 15.69
N ALA A 333 2.98 -0.85 16.82
CA ALA A 333 1.86 -1.48 17.52
C ALA A 333 0.74 -0.50 17.90
N LEU A 334 0.70 -0.05 19.16
CA LEU A 334 -0.39 0.77 19.69
C LEU A 334 0.20 1.92 20.48
N ILE A 335 0.25 3.10 19.87
CA ILE A 335 0.57 4.35 20.54
C ILE A 335 -0.75 5.08 20.75
N GLY A 336 -1.15 5.28 22.02
CA GLY A 336 -2.43 5.92 22.32
C GLY A 336 -3.64 5.21 21.71
N ASN A 337 -3.58 3.86 21.66
CA ASN A 337 -4.61 3.01 21.05
C ASN A 337 -4.75 3.10 19.53
N ARG A 338 -3.65 3.47 18.84
CA ARG A 338 -3.60 3.59 17.38
C ARG A 338 -2.33 2.98 16.82
N ILE A 339 -2.48 2.42 15.64
CA ILE A 339 -1.42 1.88 14.80
C ILE A 339 -0.87 3.03 13.98
N VAL A 340 0.39 3.38 14.22
CA VAL A 340 1.03 4.55 13.61
C VAL A 340 1.56 4.23 12.21
N ASP A 341 1.97 2.99 11.99
CA ASP A 341 2.39 2.50 10.68
C ASP A 341 1.24 1.76 10.01
N THR A 342 0.56 2.42 9.07
CA THR A 342 -0.60 1.85 8.39
C THR A 342 -0.24 0.76 7.39
N GLU A 343 1.04 0.63 7.03
CA GLU A 343 1.54 -0.38 6.07
C GLU A 343 2.21 -1.56 6.80
N LEU A 344 1.82 -1.79 8.06
CA LEU A 344 2.35 -2.88 8.87
C LEU A 344 2.14 -4.24 8.15
N PRO A 345 3.21 -5.01 7.88
CA PRO A 345 3.08 -6.28 7.19
C PRO A 345 2.34 -7.31 8.06
N PRO A 346 1.72 -8.34 7.44
CA PRO A 346 0.99 -9.37 8.16
C PRO A 346 1.91 -10.18 9.07
N ARG A 347 1.39 -10.72 10.19
CA ARG A 347 2.20 -11.55 11.12
C ARG A 347 2.79 -12.78 10.48
N ARG A 348 1.98 -13.39 9.63
CA ARG A 348 2.25 -14.70 9.07
C ARG A 348 1.81 -14.72 7.62
N VAL A 349 2.43 -15.60 6.87
CA VAL A 349 2.15 -15.87 5.46
C VAL A 349 2.17 -17.36 5.24
N TRP A 350 1.38 -17.85 4.30
CA TRP A 350 1.39 -19.25 3.89
C TRP A 350 2.48 -19.45 2.83
N ASP A 351 3.54 -20.17 3.20
CA ASP A 351 4.54 -20.69 2.28
C ASP A 351 3.96 -21.92 1.59
N LEU A 352 3.61 -21.75 0.31
CA LEU A 352 3.01 -22.80 -0.50
C LEU A 352 4.06 -23.86 -0.83
N TYR A 353 5.34 -23.54 -0.92
CA TYR A 353 6.33 -24.57 -1.24
C TYR A 353 6.56 -25.54 -0.08
N SER A 354 6.32 -25.11 1.16
CA SER A 354 6.42 -25.96 2.35
C SER A 354 5.07 -26.41 2.92
N ASN A 355 3.96 -25.91 2.35
CA ASN A 355 2.62 -26.00 2.91
C ASN A 355 2.54 -25.62 4.40
N ARG A 356 3.19 -24.51 4.80
CA ARG A 356 3.18 -24.02 6.20
C ARG A 356 2.99 -22.53 6.32
N VAL A 357 2.28 -22.12 7.37
CA VAL A 357 2.17 -20.74 7.79
C VAL A 357 3.43 -20.38 8.59
N VAL A 358 4.17 -19.39 8.09
CA VAL A 358 5.44 -18.95 8.66
C VAL A 358 5.41 -17.46 8.99
N PRO A 359 6.25 -16.99 9.92
CA PRO A 359 6.43 -15.56 10.16
C PRO A 359 6.84 -14.80 8.89
N GLU A 360 6.25 -13.62 8.68
CA GLU A 360 6.47 -12.84 7.46
C GLU A 360 7.93 -12.39 7.26
N TRP A 361 8.70 -12.15 8.33
CA TRP A 361 10.11 -11.75 8.19
C TRP A 361 11.00 -12.81 7.52
N ILE A 362 10.53 -14.06 7.40
CA ILE A 362 11.23 -15.14 6.68
C ILE A 362 11.08 -14.98 5.15
N VAL A 363 10.05 -14.26 4.69
CA VAL A 363 9.78 -14.02 3.28
C VAL A 363 10.41 -12.70 2.81
N SER A 364 10.79 -12.64 1.52
CA SER A 364 11.42 -11.47 0.89
C SER A 364 10.58 -10.90 -0.24
N GLN A 365 9.42 -11.50 -0.47
CA GLN A 365 8.46 -11.11 -1.48
C GLN A 365 7.12 -10.95 -0.77
N ARG A 366 6.33 -9.96 -1.19
CA ARG A 366 4.98 -9.79 -0.67
C ARG A 366 4.15 -11.02 -1.03
N ALA A 367 3.54 -11.62 -0.02
CA ALA A 367 2.61 -12.72 -0.23
C ALA A 367 1.40 -12.25 -1.05
N ARG A 368 0.89 -13.12 -1.91
CA ARG A 368 -0.29 -12.82 -2.71
C ARG A 368 -1.55 -13.07 -1.87
N PRO A 369 -2.40 -12.07 -1.64
CA PRO A 369 -3.57 -12.25 -0.79
C PRO A 369 -4.70 -13.00 -1.52
N ILE A 370 -5.43 -13.81 -0.74
CA ILE A 370 -6.61 -14.53 -1.18
C ILE A 370 -7.82 -13.87 -0.54
N SER A 371 -8.77 -13.42 -1.35
CA SER A 371 -10.07 -12.94 -0.92
C SER A 371 -11.13 -13.99 -1.27
N HIS A 372 -12.14 -14.17 -0.43
CA HIS A 372 -13.17 -15.18 -0.68
C HIS A 372 -14.55 -14.80 -0.16
N ALA A 373 -15.59 -15.37 -0.76
CA ALA A 373 -16.95 -15.25 -0.25
C ALA A 373 -17.13 -16.02 1.06
N TRP A 374 -18.14 -15.64 1.83
CA TRP A 374 -18.44 -16.29 3.10
C TRP A 374 -19.49 -17.39 2.89
N MET A 375 -19.34 -18.52 3.58
CA MET A 375 -20.35 -19.59 3.58
C MET A 375 -21.27 -19.46 4.79
N ASP A 376 -22.41 -20.14 4.85
CA ASP A 376 -23.17 -20.25 6.11
C ASP A 376 -22.41 -21.12 7.13
N GLU A 377 -22.61 -20.88 8.43
CA GLU A 377 -22.00 -21.70 9.50
C GLU A 377 -22.30 -23.20 9.34
N LYS A 378 -23.54 -23.53 8.94
CA LYS A 378 -23.96 -24.91 8.66
C LYS A 378 -23.23 -25.55 7.46
N GLU A 379 -22.65 -24.75 6.58
CA GLU A 379 -21.93 -25.17 5.37
C GLU A 379 -20.41 -25.07 5.55
N ARG A 380 -19.95 -24.70 6.75
CA ARG A 380 -18.53 -24.66 7.10
C ARG A 380 -18.12 -25.87 7.91
N ALA A 381 -16.86 -26.26 7.72
CA ALA A 381 -16.13 -27.18 8.58
C ALA A 381 -15.09 -26.38 9.37
N VAL A 382 -14.94 -26.73 10.65
CA VAL A 382 -13.90 -26.20 11.53
C VAL A 382 -12.78 -27.24 11.55
N VAL A 383 -11.67 -26.93 10.89
CA VAL A 383 -10.58 -27.89 10.64
C VAL A 383 -9.35 -27.51 11.45
N TRP A 384 -8.79 -28.46 12.19
CA TRP A 384 -7.47 -28.34 12.80
C TRP A 384 -6.45 -28.90 11.82
N THR A 385 -5.43 -28.11 11.47
CA THR A 385 -4.50 -28.44 10.39
C THR A 385 -3.05 -28.23 10.82
N PRO A 386 -2.11 -29.06 10.35
CA PRO A 386 -0.68 -28.84 10.58
C PRO A 386 -0.16 -27.61 9.84
N ILE A 387 -0.89 -27.10 8.82
CA ILE A 387 -0.50 -25.93 8.03
C ILE A 387 -0.23 -24.71 8.93
N ASN A 388 -1.04 -24.48 9.97
CA ASN A 388 -0.84 -23.43 10.96
C ASN A 388 -0.28 -23.95 12.30
N GLY A 389 0.32 -25.14 12.30
CA GLY A 389 0.89 -25.77 13.50
C GLY A 389 -0.15 -26.18 14.54
N TYR A 390 -1.41 -26.41 14.14
CA TYR A 390 -2.52 -26.70 15.05
C TYR A 390 -2.73 -25.62 16.13
N GLU A 391 -2.33 -24.37 15.88
CA GLU A 391 -2.44 -23.32 16.89
C GLU A 391 -3.86 -22.73 17.00
N TRP A 392 -4.65 -22.79 15.92
CA TRP A 392 -6.06 -22.38 15.90
C TRP A 392 -6.86 -23.15 14.84
N PRO A 393 -8.18 -23.25 14.99
CA PRO A 393 -9.00 -23.91 13.97
C PRO A 393 -9.19 -23.02 12.72
N VAL A 394 -9.37 -23.64 11.57
CA VAL A 394 -9.57 -22.97 10.27
C VAL A 394 -10.98 -23.24 9.78
N SER A 395 -11.76 -22.18 9.57
CA SER A 395 -13.14 -22.29 9.08
C SER A 395 -13.18 -22.24 7.55
N ILE A 396 -13.38 -23.38 6.90
CA ILE A 396 -13.50 -23.50 5.42
C ILE A 396 -14.86 -24.10 5.02
N PRO A 397 -15.29 -24.01 3.75
CA PRO A 397 -16.48 -24.74 3.29
C PRO A 397 -16.34 -26.26 3.48
N LYS A 398 -17.44 -26.95 3.80
CA LYS A 398 -17.43 -28.42 4.01
C LYS A 398 -17.02 -29.21 2.76
N ASP A 399 -17.26 -28.64 1.59
CA ASP A 399 -16.93 -29.19 0.28
C ASP A 399 -15.59 -28.68 -0.26
N ALA A 400 -14.79 -27.97 0.55
CA ALA A 400 -13.47 -27.48 0.18
C ALA A 400 -12.35 -28.22 0.92
N ASN A 401 -11.15 -28.18 0.34
CA ASN A 401 -9.95 -28.77 0.92
C ASN A 401 -8.76 -27.82 0.72
N LEU A 402 -7.94 -27.64 1.76
CA LEU A 402 -6.80 -26.70 1.75
C LEU A 402 -5.69 -27.14 0.79
N ASP A 403 -5.48 -28.44 0.60
CA ASP A 403 -4.48 -28.98 -0.32
C ASP A 403 -4.91 -28.78 -1.78
N LEU A 404 -6.21 -28.83 -2.09
CA LEU A 404 -6.71 -28.44 -3.43
C LEU A 404 -6.50 -26.94 -3.69
N ILE A 405 -6.77 -26.09 -2.70
CA ILE A 405 -6.48 -24.65 -2.79
C ILE A 405 -4.98 -24.41 -2.99
N HIS A 406 -4.15 -25.16 -2.28
CA HIS A 406 -2.69 -25.12 -2.39
C HIS A 406 -2.23 -25.46 -3.82
N ILE A 407 -2.72 -26.55 -4.41
CA ILE A 407 -2.45 -26.93 -5.81
C ILE A 407 -2.85 -25.80 -6.77
N GLU A 408 -4.03 -25.21 -6.58
CA GLU A 408 -4.48 -24.09 -7.43
C GLU A 408 -3.56 -22.88 -7.30
N MET A 409 -3.13 -22.53 -6.09
CA MET A 409 -2.23 -21.39 -5.88
C MET A 409 -0.84 -21.64 -6.51
N LEU A 410 -0.32 -22.87 -6.45
CA LEU A 410 0.91 -23.25 -7.12
C LEU A 410 0.80 -23.14 -8.64
N ASN A 411 -0.33 -23.57 -9.21
CA ASN A 411 -0.61 -23.44 -10.65
C ASN A 411 -0.76 -21.98 -11.10
N LEU A 412 -1.13 -21.07 -10.19
CA LEU A 412 -1.08 -19.62 -10.41
C LEU A 412 0.34 -19.03 -10.28
N GLY A 413 1.35 -19.88 -10.05
CA GLY A 413 2.77 -19.52 -9.96
C GLY A 413 3.17 -18.91 -8.62
N LEU A 414 2.41 -19.16 -7.55
CA LEU A 414 2.62 -18.53 -6.25
C LEU A 414 3.57 -19.34 -5.37
N GLU A 415 4.53 -18.66 -4.74
CA GLU A 415 5.35 -19.22 -3.65
C GLU A 415 4.76 -18.89 -2.28
N TYR A 416 4.20 -17.68 -2.11
CA TYR A 416 3.63 -17.21 -0.86
C TYR A 416 2.23 -16.67 -1.06
N ALA A 417 1.30 -17.11 -0.22
CA ALA A 417 -0.05 -16.61 -0.16
C ALA A 417 -0.36 -16.01 1.22
N TRP A 418 -1.32 -15.09 1.27
CA TRP A 418 -1.92 -14.66 2.53
C TRP A 418 -3.40 -15.03 2.50
N LEU A 419 -3.81 -15.90 3.41
CA LEU A 419 -5.19 -16.33 3.57
C LEU A 419 -5.59 -16.05 5.02
N ASP A 420 -6.57 -15.18 5.22
CA ASP A 420 -7.01 -14.70 6.54
C ASP A 420 -7.28 -15.84 7.54
N VAL A 421 -8.02 -16.88 7.13
CA VAL A 421 -8.35 -18.03 7.98
C VAL A 421 -7.13 -18.86 8.40
N LEU A 422 -6.03 -18.79 7.65
CA LEU A 422 -4.76 -19.47 7.96
C LEU A 422 -3.74 -18.56 8.64
N CYS A 423 -3.68 -17.28 8.30
CA CYS A 423 -2.62 -16.37 8.73
C CYS A 423 -3.00 -15.55 9.97
N LEU A 424 -4.30 -15.37 10.24
CA LEU A 424 -4.83 -14.76 11.45
C LEU A 424 -5.36 -15.83 12.40
N ARG A 425 -5.10 -15.67 13.70
CA ARG A 425 -5.69 -16.51 14.74
C ARG A 425 -7.22 -16.42 14.67
N GLN A 426 -7.90 -17.56 14.63
CA GLN A 426 -9.36 -17.64 14.54
C GLN A 426 -10.01 -17.95 15.89
N VAL A 427 -11.30 -17.61 16.01
CA VAL A 427 -12.11 -17.92 17.19
C VAL A 427 -12.22 -19.42 17.40
N GLY A 428 -12.16 -19.87 18.66
CA GLY A 428 -12.35 -21.27 19.06
C GLY A 428 -11.04 -21.99 19.39
N SER A 429 -9.96 -21.24 19.59
CA SER A 429 -8.68 -21.77 20.07
C SER A 429 -8.61 -21.77 21.60
N TRP A 430 -7.60 -22.41 22.19
CA TRP A 430 -7.37 -22.33 23.64
C TRP A 430 -6.68 -21.02 24.08
N ARG A 431 -6.20 -20.19 23.13
CA ARG A 431 -5.52 -18.89 23.38
C ARG A 431 -6.34 -17.71 22.88
N GLU A 432 -7.61 -17.65 23.27
CA GLU A 432 -8.48 -16.50 22.96
C GLU A 432 -7.93 -15.18 23.51
N ASP A 433 -7.15 -15.22 24.59
CA ASP A 433 -6.39 -14.08 25.12
C ASP A 433 -5.42 -13.51 24.08
N LEU A 434 -4.61 -14.38 23.47
CA LEU A 434 -3.65 -13.98 22.44
C LEU A 434 -4.34 -13.54 21.16
N ARG A 435 -5.43 -14.22 20.78
CA ARG A 435 -6.21 -13.83 19.60
C ARG A 435 -6.73 -12.40 19.75
N ALA A 436 -7.35 -12.08 20.89
CA ALA A 436 -7.87 -10.74 21.14
C ALA A 436 -6.78 -9.67 21.08
N GLU A 437 -5.58 -9.93 21.62
CA GLU A 437 -4.44 -9.01 21.54
C GLU A 437 -3.88 -8.87 20.12
N GLU A 438 -3.73 -9.97 19.37
CA GLU A 438 -3.31 -9.92 17.98
C GLU A 438 -4.31 -9.16 17.12
N TRP A 439 -5.62 -9.38 17.33
CA TRP A 439 -6.68 -8.76 16.54
C TRP A 439 -6.75 -7.24 16.71
N LYS A 440 -6.34 -6.68 17.85
CA LYS A 440 -6.26 -5.22 18.02
C LYS A 440 -5.41 -4.55 16.94
N VAL A 441 -4.40 -5.25 16.43
CA VAL A 441 -3.46 -4.74 15.42
C VAL A 441 -3.71 -5.37 14.06
N ASP A 442 -3.85 -6.70 13.99
CA ASP A 442 -3.76 -7.42 12.72
C ASP A 442 -5.02 -7.26 11.86
N VAL A 443 -6.20 -7.34 12.47
CA VAL A 443 -7.50 -7.14 11.81
C VAL A 443 -7.61 -5.77 11.14
N PRO A 444 -7.34 -4.66 11.85
CA PRO A 444 -7.44 -3.34 11.23
C PRO A 444 -6.34 -3.08 10.18
N THR A 445 -5.22 -3.83 10.19
CA THR A 445 -4.16 -3.72 9.16
C THR A 445 -4.34 -4.62 7.94
N ILE A 446 -5.41 -5.43 7.88
CA ILE A 446 -5.64 -6.37 6.75
C ILE A 446 -5.54 -5.67 5.40
N GLY A 447 -6.06 -4.44 5.28
CA GLY A 447 -6.03 -3.68 4.04
C GLY A 447 -4.63 -3.52 3.44
N ALA A 448 -3.56 -3.44 4.24
CA ALA A 448 -2.18 -3.32 3.75
C ALA A 448 -1.72 -4.56 2.96
N VAL A 449 -2.31 -5.73 3.25
CA VAL A 449 -1.99 -6.98 2.54
C VAL A 449 -2.56 -6.94 1.11
N TYR A 450 -3.76 -6.36 0.95
CA TYR A 450 -4.48 -6.30 -0.32
C TYR A 450 -4.15 -5.06 -1.14
N HIS A 451 -3.85 -3.95 -0.49
CA HIS A 451 -3.59 -2.68 -1.15
C HIS A 451 -2.36 -2.76 -2.05
N TRP A 452 -2.51 -2.31 -3.31
CA TRP A 452 -1.48 -2.38 -4.36
C TRP A 452 -0.94 -3.77 -4.66
N ASN A 453 -1.75 -4.81 -4.41
CA ASN A 453 -1.36 -6.20 -4.65
C ASN A 453 -2.31 -6.85 -5.66
N ASN A 454 -1.86 -7.95 -6.26
CA ASN A 454 -2.69 -8.77 -7.15
C ASN A 454 -3.47 -9.76 -6.27
N VAL A 455 -4.80 -9.72 -6.29
CA VAL A 455 -5.62 -10.54 -5.38
C VAL A 455 -6.18 -11.76 -6.10
N VAL A 456 -6.15 -12.90 -5.43
CA VAL A 456 -6.86 -14.10 -5.89
C VAL A 456 -8.25 -14.13 -5.23
N CYS A 457 -9.33 -14.15 -6.02
CA CYS A 457 -10.69 -14.02 -5.52
C CYS A 457 -11.51 -15.30 -5.75
N TYR A 458 -11.97 -15.95 -4.68
CA TYR A 458 -12.99 -17.00 -4.72
C TYR A 458 -14.39 -16.42 -4.52
N LEU A 459 -15.12 -16.12 -5.61
CA LEU A 459 -16.41 -15.42 -5.52
C LEU A 459 -17.57 -16.29 -5.01
N SER A 460 -17.47 -17.63 -5.11
CA SER A 460 -18.52 -18.59 -4.70
C SER A 460 -18.22 -19.32 -3.37
N GLY A 461 -17.13 -18.93 -2.70
CA GLY A 461 -16.65 -19.54 -1.46
C GLY A 461 -15.24 -20.12 -1.65
N LEU A 462 -14.43 -20.04 -0.59
CA LEU A 462 -13.02 -20.46 -0.61
C LEU A 462 -12.84 -21.89 -1.14
N GLY A 463 -12.03 -22.07 -2.18
CA GLY A 463 -11.74 -23.39 -2.77
C GLY A 463 -12.87 -23.99 -3.62
N ARG A 464 -14.01 -23.31 -3.76
CA ARG A 464 -15.15 -23.82 -4.53
C ARG A 464 -15.09 -23.39 -6.00
N PRO A 465 -15.66 -24.18 -6.92
CA PRO A 465 -15.83 -23.74 -8.30
C PRO A 465 -16.69 -22.48 -8.37
N LEU A 466 -16.31 -21.58 -9.26
CA LEU A 466 -17.05 -20.37 -9.57
C LEU A 466 -18.37 -20.75 -10.25
N THR A 467 -19.46 -20.56 -9.52
CA THR A 467 -20.81 -20.83 -9.98
C THR A 467 -21.66 -19.57 -9.85
N LEU A 468 -22.65 -19.43 -10.72
CA LEU A 468 -23.54 -18.28 -10.76
C LEU A 468 -24.99 -18.76 -10.87
N ARG A 469 -25.72 -18.72 -9.75
CA ARG A 469 -27.14 -19.07 -9.64
C ARG A 469 -27.97 -17.82 -9.39
N GLU A 470 -29.28 -17.93 -9.63
CA GLU A 470 -30.21 -16.86 -9.33
C GLU A 470 -30.23 -16.56 -7.82
N GLY A 471 -30.12 -15.27 -7.47
CA GLY A 471 -30.02 -14.81 -6.08
C GLY A 471 -28.60 -14.74 -5.51
N ASP A 472 -27.59 -15.39 -6.12
CA ASP A 472 -26.22 -15.43 -5.57
C ASP A 472 -25.61 -14.03 -5.42
N LEU A 473 -25.81 -13.14 -6.40
CA LEU A 473 -25.27 -11.78 -6.37
C LEU A 473 -25.91 -10.90 -5.29
N ASP A 474 -27.17 -11.17 -4.98
CA ASP A 474 -28.00 -10.38 -4.06
C ASP A 474 -27.94 -10.93 -2.62
N SER A 475 -27.46 -12.16 -2.45
CA SER A 475 -27.22 -12.81 -1.16
C SER A 475 -26.24 -12.02 -0.29
N ASP A 476 -26.53 -11.93 1.01
CA ASP A 476 -25.62 -11.33 2.00
C ASP A 476 -24.26 -12.05 2.10
N ARG A 477 -24.19 -13.28 1.58
CA ARG A 477 -22.98 -14.11 1.49
C ARG A 477 -22.13 -13.83 0.27
N SER A 478 -22.70 -13.15 -0.73
CA SER A 478 -22.02 -12.75 -1.95
C SER A 478 -20.72 -12.02 -1.61
N TRP A 479 -19.65 -12.36 -2.33
CA TRP A 479 -18.40 -11.59 -2.27
C TRP A 479 -18.66 -10.10 -2.51
N PHE A 480 -19.65 -9.74 -3.34
CA PHE A 480 -19.97 -8.35 -3.61
C PHE A 480 -20.67 -7.64 -2.43
N ARG A 481 -21.15 -8.35 -1.42
CA ARG A 481 -21.94 -7.77 -0.33
C ARG A 481 -21.23 -7.77 1.02
N ARG A 482 -20.05 -8.37 1.16
CA ARG A 482 -19.30 -8.35 2.43
C ARG A 482 -18.61 -7.01 2.67
N ALA A 483 -18.55 -6.59 3.94
CA ALA A 483 -17.86 -5.37 4.36
C ALA A 483 -16.35 -5.46 4.09
N TRP A 484 -15.69 -6.51 4.58
CA TRP A 484 -14.25 -6.72 4.42
C TRP A 484 -13.81 -6.77 2.95
N THR A 485 -14.55 -7.47 2.09
CA THR A 485 -14.23 -7.57 0.65
C THR A 485 -14.22 -6.24 -0.11
N LEU A 486 -14.74 -5.16 0.48
CA LEU A 486 -14.67 -3.82 -0.13
C LEU A 486 -13.23 -3.29 -0.18
N GLN A 487 -12.37 -3.65 0.77
CA GLN A 487 -10.94 -3.32 0.75
C GLN A 487 -10.06 -4.41 0.14
N GLU A 488 -10.57 -5.63 -0.05
CA GLU A 488 -9.83 -6.79 -0.57
C GLU A 488 -9.81 -6.87 -2.11
N VAL A 489 -9.74 -5.72 -2.77
CA VAL A 489 -9.90 -5.60 -4.22
C VAL A 489 -8.56 -5.61 -4.96
N GLY A 490 -7.52 -5.02 -4.36
CA GLY A 490 -6.19 -4.87 -4.95
C GLY A 490 -6.15 -4.08 -6.27
N ASP A 491 -4.99 -4.12 -6.93
CA ASP A 491 -4.77 -3.44 -8.22
C ASP A 491 -5.23 -4.32 -9.40
N GLU A 492 -4.90 -5.61 -9.33
CA GLU A 492 -5.35 -6.64 -10.28
C GLU A 492 -6.02 -7.80 -9.53
N ARG A 493 -6.89 -8.53 -10.23
CA ARG A 493 -7.59 -9.69 -9.66
C ARG A 493 -7.52 -10.87 -10.59
N VAL A 494 -7.22 -12.04 -10.02
CA VAL A 494 -7.39 -13.35 -10.64
C VAL A 494 -8.59 -14.01 -9.98
N ILE A 495 -9.55 -14.50 -10.75
CA ILE A 495 -10.70 -15.21 -10.21
C ILE A 495 -10.34 -16.69 -10.11
N ALA A 496 -10.39 -17.22 -8.90
CA ALA A 496 -10.12 -18.63 -8.59
C ALA A 496 -11.40 -19.47 -8.62
N GLY A 497 -11.22 -20.79 -8.63
CA GLY A 497 -12.29 -21.75 -8.88
C GLY A 497 -12.81 -21.71 -10.31
N ASP A 498 -12.02 -21.16 -11.25
CA ASP A 498 -12.46 -21.03 -12.64
C ASP A 498 -12.64 -22.40 -13.31
N THR A 499 -13.68 -22.50 -14.14
CA THR A 499 -14.05 -23.72 -14.85
C THR A 499 -14.28 -23.40 -16.32
N PRO A 500 -13.95 -24.29 -17.28
CA PRO A 500 -14.08 -23.98 -18.71
C PRO A 500 -15.49 -23.55 -19.14
N ASP A 501 -16.51 -24.11 -18.51
CA ASP A 501 -17.93 -23.79 -18.75
C ASP A 501 -18.48 -22.74 -17.76
N GLY A 502 -17.60 -22.07 -17.02
CA GLY A 502 -17.92 -21.13 -15.97
C GLY A 502 -18.37 -19.75 -16.48
N PRO A 503 -18.90 -18.89 -15.59
CA PRO A 503 -19.46 -17.59 -15.97
C PRO A 503 -18.43 -16.59 -16.53
N LEU A 504 -17.12 -16.84 -16.36
CA LEU A 504 -16.05 -16.02 -16.94
C LEU A 504 -15.90 -16.22 -18.45
N HIS A 505 -16.16 -17.43 -18.94
CA HIS A 505 -16.02 -17.82 -20.35
C HIS A 505 -17.32 -17.69 -21.15
N ALA A 506 -18.38 -17.17 -20.53
CA ALA A 506 -19.67 -16.99 -21.18
C ALA A 506 -19.57 -16.08 -22.41
N GLU A 507 -19.97 -16.61 -23.57
CA GLU A 507 -19.93 -15.89 -24.84
C GLU A 507 -20.91 -14.72 -24.90
N ARG A 508 -20.57 -13.72 -25.71
CA ARG A 508 -21.47 -12.62 -26.07
C ARG A 508 -22.01 -12.84 -27.48
N LYS A 509 -23.32 -12.92 -27.63
CA LYS A 509 -24.01 -12.89 -28.93
C LYS A 509 -24.48 -11.45 -29.19
N ASP A 510 -24.11 -10.88 -30.34
CA ASP A 510 -24.40 -9.49 -30.72
C ASP A 510 -23.97 -8.46 -29.65
N GLY A 511 -22.87 -8.73 -28.95
CA GLY A 511 -22.34 -7.88 -27.89
C GLY A 511 -23.05 -7.97 -26.54
N LYS A 512 -24.04 -8.86 -26.38
CA LYS A 512 -24.78 -9.08 -25.13
C LYS A 512 -24.56 -10.48 -24.59
N TYR A 513 -24.56 -10.61 -23.26
CA TYR A 513 -24.59 -11.93 -22.63
C TYR A 513 -25.98 -12.55 -22.77
N GLU A 514 -26.02 -13.88 -22.75
CA GLU A 514 -27.26 -14.65 -22.86
C GLU A 514 -28.30 -14.30 -21.79
N THR A 515 -27.85 -14.03 -20.56
CA THR A 515 -28.73 -13.74 -19.43
C THR A 515 -28.48 -12.37 -18.81
N GLY A 516 -29.54 -11.80 -18.24
CA GLY A 516 -29.44 -10.58 -17.43
C GLY A 516 -28.54 -10.79 -16.19
N LEU A 517 -28.52 -12.00 -15.64
CA LEU A 517 -27.67 -12.37 -14.50
C LEU A 517 -26.18 -12.30 -14.86
N LEU A 518 -25.76 -12.87 -16.00
CA LEU A 518 -24.39 -12.77 -16.51
C LEU A 518 -23.99 -11.32 -16.78
N THR A 519 -24.90 -10.55 -17.36
CA THR A 519 -24.68 -9.11 -17.60
C THR A 519 -24.42 -8.36 -16.28
N ARG A 520 -25.22 -8.63 -15.23
CA ARG A 520 -25.02 -8.05 -13.90
C ARG A 520 -23.71 -8.49 -13.26
N PHE A 521 -23.36 -9.77 -13.34
CA PHE A 521 -22.11 -10.33 -12.83
C PHE A 521 -20.88 -9.63 -13.42
N HIS A 522 -20.79 -9.59 -14.76
CA HIS A 522 -19.67 -8.93 -15.45
C HIS A 522 -19.62 -7.42 -15.18
N LYS A 523 -20.77 -6.76 -15.06
CA LYS A 523 -20.84 -5.33 -14.69
C LYS A 523 -20.29 -5.08 -13.28
N GLN A 524 -20.68 -5.90 -12.29
CA GLN A 524 -20.18 -5.77 -10.91
C GLN A 524 -18.67 -6.07 -10.81
N LEU A 525 -18.18 -7.03 -11.59
CA LEU A 525 -16.76 -7.35 -11.64
C LEU A 525 -15.94 -6.18 -12.21
N GLN A 526 -16.45 -5.51 -13.25
CA GLN A 526 -15.79 -4.36 -13.89
C GLN A 526 -15.87 -3.07 -13.06
N SER A 527 -16.98 -2.81 -12.37
CA SER A 527 -17.18 -1.54 -11.64
C SER A 527 -16.26 -1.36 -10.43
N ARG A 528 -15.51 -2.40 -10.05
CA ARG A 528 -14.68 -2.44 -8.85
C ARG A 528 -13.18 -2.40 -9.14
N ARG A 529 -12.72 -1.67 -10.16
CA ARG A 529 -11.29 -1.58 -10.53
C ARG A 529 -10.54 -0.40 -9.89
N ASN A 530 -11.21 0.59 -9.29
CA ASN A 530 -10.56 1.79 -8.74
C ASN A 530 -10.64 1.82 -7.20
N MET A 531 -9.48 1.98 -6.56
CA MET A 531 -9.31 1.96 -5.09
C MET A 531 -9.30 3.35 -4.42
N SER A 532 -9.32 4.44 -5.19
CA SER A 532 -9.42 5.79 -4.61
C SER A 532 -10.88 6.18 -4.40
N TRP A 533 -11.38 5.97 -3.19
CA TRP A 533 -12.74 6.35 -2.83
C TRP A 533 -12.77 7.76 -2.24
N LYS A 534 -13.77 8.56 -2.64
CA LYS A 534 -14.18 9.71 -1.82
C LYS A 534 -14.83 9.19 -0.54
N VAL A 535 -14.80 9.97 0.54
CA VAL A 535 -15.39 9.56 1.83
C VAL A 535 -16.84 9.14 1.66
N ARG A 536 -17.60 9.92 0.88
CA ARG A 536 -18.99 9.62 0.53
C ARG A 536 -19.13 8.27 -0.17
N ASP A 537 -18.38 8.03 -1.24
CA ASP A 537 -18.49 6.81 -2.03
C ASP A 537 -18.16 5.57 -1.17
N ALA A 538 -17.14 5.67 -0.32
CA ALA A 538 -16.76 4.61 0.63
C ALA A 538 -17.90 4.32 1.61
N LEU A 539 -18.54 5.35 2.17
CA LEU A 539 -19.67 5.20 3.09
C LEU A 539 -20.91 4.64 2.39
N GLU A 540 -21.24 5.12 1.19
CA GLU A 540 -22.37 4.62 0.41
C GLU A 540 -22.21 3.15 0.04
N GLU A 541 -21.00 2.73 -0.35
CA GLU A 541 -20.72 1.33 -0.61
C GLU A 541 -20.74 0.49 0.67
N MET A 542 -20.12 0.97 1.75
CA MET A 542 -20.09 0.27 3.05
C MET A 542 -21.50 0.10 3.63
N ARG A 543 -22.40 1.07 3.43
CA ARG A 543 -23.81 0.97 3.83
C ARG A 543 -24.52 -0.22 3.19
N LYS A 544 -24.21 -0.52 1.93
CA LYS A 544 -24.79 -1.66 1.18
C LYS A 544 -24.23 -3.02 1.64
N ARG A 545 -23.17 -3.01 2.44
CA ARG A 545 -22.47 -4.23 2.88
C ARG A 545 -23.04 -4.85 4.14
N VAL A 546 -22.70 -6.11 4.33
CA VAL A 546 -23.04 -6.95 5.46
C VAL A 546 -21.76 -7.36 6.19
N SER A 547 -21.80 -7.38 7.50
CA SER A 547 -20.71 -7.85 8.37
C SER A 547 -21.27 -8.72 9.50
N THR A 548 -20.41 -9.59 10.04
CA THR A 548 -20.73 -10.39 11.23
C THR A 548 -20.77 -9.50 12.45
N ASN A 549 -19.70 -8.72 12.63
CA ASN A 549 -19.60 -7.74 13.68
C ASN A 549 -19.87 -6.36 13.04
N PRO A 550 -20.81 -5.56 13.56
CA PRO A 550 -21.04 -4.21 13.05
C PRO A 550 -19.78 -3.32 13.05
N VAL A 551 -18.84 -3.54 13.99
CA VAL A 551 -17.57 -2.80 14.07
C VAL A 551 -16.68 -3.05 12.84
N ASP A 552 -16.78 -4.21 12.19
CA ASP A 552 -16.03 -4.55 10.97
C ASP A 552 -16.24 -3.51 9.85
N LYS A 553 -17.45 -2.94 9.75
CA LYS A 553 -17.74 -1.91 8.76
C LYS A 553 -16.90 -0.66 8.98
N ILE A 554 -16.64 -0.30 10.24
CA ILE A 554 -15.83 0.86 10.58
C ILE A 554 -14.35 0.53 10.35
N ALA A 555 -13.89 -0.62 10.82
CA ALA A 555 -12.50 -1.05 10.61
C ALA A 555 -12.13 -1.12 9.12
N GLY A 556 -13.04 -1.65 8.29
CA GLY A 556 -12.84 -1.73 6.84
C GLY A 556 -12.79 -0.39 6.10
N LEU A 557 -13.21 0.71 6.72
CA LEU A 557 -13.13 2.05 6.12
C LEU A 557 -11.75 2.69 6.26
N ALA A 558 -10.91 2.22 7.19
CA ALA A 558 -9.62 2.84 7.47
C ALA A 558 -8.72 2.93 6.23
N PHE A 559 -8.57 1.83 5.48
CA PHE A 559 -7.81 1.83 4.22
C PHE A 559 -8.55 2.53 3.09
N LEU A 560 -9.86 2.34 2.96
CA LEU A 560 -10.67 2.96 1.90
C LEU A 560 -10.61 4.50 1.95
N MET A 561 -10.50 5.06 3.15
CA MET A 561 -10.42 6.51 3.38
C MET A 561 -8.98 7.03 3.53
N TYR A 562 -7.95 6.18 3.35
CA TYR A 562 -6.54 6.54 3.52
C TYR A 562 -6.23 7.18 4.88
N SER A 563 -6.67 6.55 5.96
CA SER A 563 -6.40 6.98 7.33
C SER A 563 -4.90 7.13 7.59
N THR A 564 -4.47 8.17 8.32
CA THR A 564 -3.04 8.44 8.59
C THR A 564 -2.46 7.55 9.70
N THR A 565 -3.35 7.13 10.59
CA THR A 565 -3.13 6.09 11.61
C THR A 565 -4.33 5.16 11.58
N ILE A 566 -4.29 3.98 12.18
CA ILE A 566 -5.45 3.08 12.23
C ILE A 566 -5.85 2.85 13.70
N PRO A 567 -7.12 3.07 14.08
CA PRO A 567 -7.57 2.73 15.42
C PRO A 567 -7.40 1.25 15.73
N ALA A 568 -7.07 0.92 16.98
CA ALA A 568 -7.07 -0.46 17.41
C ALA A 568 -8.47 -1.07 17.32
N TYR A 569 -8.54 -2.35 16.98
CA TYR A 569 -9.79 -3.07 16.84
C TYR A 569 -10.26 -3.70 18.15
N TYR A 570 -11.53 -3.47 18.48
CA TYR A 570 -12.19 -4.07 19.65
C TYR A 570 -13.52 -4.66 19.23
N GLU A 571 -13.64 -5.99 19.32
CA GLU A 571 -14.86 -6.70 18.91
C GLU A 571 -16.11 -6.25 19.68
N SER A 572 -15.95 -5.91 20.96
CA SER A 572 -17.04 -5.44 21.84
C SER A 572 -17.14 -3.91 21.91
N GLY A 573 -16.43 -3.19 21.04
CA GLY A 573 -16.41 -1.73 21.02
C GLY A 573 -17.76 -1.13 20.62
N SER A 574 -18.06 0.06 21.16
CA SER A 574 -19.19 0.86 20.68
C SER A 574 -18.93 1.31 19.24
N LEU A 575 -19.96 1.25 18.39
CA LEU A 575 -19.85 1.72 17.01
C LEU A 575 -19.52 3.21 16.94
N GLU A 576 -20.09 4.02 17.82
CA GLU A 576 -19.80 5.45 17.81
C GLU A 576 -18.39 5.76 18.31
N GLU A 577 -17.87 4.99 19.27
CA GLU A 577 -16.48 5.15 19.75
C GLU A 577 -15.49 4.73 18.66
N ALA A 578 -15.75 3.60 17.98
CA ALA A 578 -14.92 3.14 16.86
C ALA A 578 -14.96 4.13 15.69
N TRP A 579 -16.14 4.64 15.34
CA TRP A 579 -16.30 5.68 14.32
C TRP A 579 -15.58 6.95 14.70
N THR A 580 -15.73 7.38 15.96
CA THR A 580 -15.03 8.55 16.51
C THR A 580 -13.52 8.41 16.39
N ALA A 581 -12.98 7.24 16.76
CA ALA A 581 -11.57 6.95 16.67
C ALA A 581 -11.08 6.98 15.21
N LEU A 582 -11.85 6.39 14.28
CA LEU A 582 -11.53 6.43 12.86
C LEU A 582 -11.50 7.86 12.33
N VAL A 583 -12.55 8.66 12.60
CA VAL A 583 -12.61 10.06 12.15
C VAL A 583 -11.41 10.86 12.66
N ASN A 584 -11.00 10.63 13.92
CA ASN A 584 -9.83 11.30 14.50
C ASN A 584 -8.51 10.91 13.83
N SER A 585 -8.46 9.72 13.22
CA SER A 585 -7.29 9.20 12.49
C SER A 585 -7.30 9.56 10.99
N LEU A 586 -8.37 10.16 10.47
CA LEU A 586 -8.44 10.56 9.07
C LEU A 586 -7.54 11.77 8.78
N PRO A 587 -6.93 11.84 7.57
CA PRO A 587 -6.21 13.02 7.13
C PRO A 587 -7.15 14.22 7.03
N GLU A 588 -6.56 15.41 7.10
CA GLU A 588 -7.27 16.68 7.22
C GLU A 588 -8.26 16.90 6.06
N CYS A 589 -7.86 16.52 4.85
CA CYS A 589 -8.67 16.60 3.63
C CYS A 589 -9.87 15.62 3.60
N ARG A 590 -9.86 14.56 4.42
CA ARG A 590 -10.97 13.60 4.55
C ARG A 590 -11.92 14.00 5.69
N ARG A 591 -11.38 14.60 6.75
CA ARG A 591 -12.20 15.18 7.82
C ARG A 591 -13.04 16.35 7.32
N VAL A 592 -12.50 17.19 6.44
CA VAL A 592 -13.31 18.25 5.83
C VAL A 592 -14.42 17.69 4.94
N GLN A 593 -14.22 16.58 4.23
CA GLN A 593 -15.31 15.92 3.49
C GLN A 593 -16.47 15.53 4.43
N LEU A 594 -16.19 14.99 5.62
CA LEU A 594 -17.22 14.72 6.63
C LEU A 594 -17.93 15.97 7.15
N PHE A 595 -17.20 17.07 7.31
CA PHE A 595 -17.77 18.36 7.69
C PHE A 595 -18.82 18.84 6.67
N LEU A 596 -18.64 18.52 5.39
CA LEU A 596 -19.55 18.90 4.30
C LEU A 596 -20.66 17.87 4.04
N LEU A 597 -20.43 16.60 4.38
CA LEU A 597 -21.25 15.48 3.92
C LEU A 597 -22.67 15.42 4.49
N CYS A 598 -22.84 15.71 5.78
CA CYS A 598 -24.13 15.57 6.46
C CYS A 598 -24.80 16.94 6.66
N PRO A 599 -26.05 17.14 6.20
CA PRO A 599 -26.78 18.38 6.46
C PRO A 599 -27.16 18.56 7.93
N GLU A 600 -27.37 17.47 8.66
CA GLU A 600 -27.69 17.55 10.08
C GLU A 600 -26.42 17.78 10.90
N PRO A 601 -26.48 18.54 12.00
CA PRO A 601 -25.41 18.55 12.99
C PRO A 601 -25.19 17.15 13.56
N GLY A 602 -23.94 16.85 13.89
CA GLY A 602 -23.56 15.66 14.64
C GLY A 602 -24.39 15.48 15.90
N ASN A 603 -24.91 14.27 16.12
CA ASN A 603 -25.78 13.96 17.26
C ASN A 603 -25.12 13.08 18.35
N ALA A 604 -23.85 12.72 18.18
CA ALA A 604 -23.14 11.81 19.08
C ALA A 604 -21.74 12.33 19.47
N GLY A 605 -21.67 13.59 19.90
CA GLY A 605 -20.43 14.25 20.32
C GLY A 605 -20.30 15.64 19.69
N LYS A 606 -19.25 15.84 18.89
CA LYS A 606 -19.01 17.11 18.20
C LYS A 606 -20.02 17.32 17.06
N LYS A 607 -20.64 18.50 17.00
CA LYS A 607 -21.71 18.85 16.05
C LYS A 607 -21.21 19.02 14.61
N TRP A 608 -19.93 19.33 14.43
CA TRP A 608 -19.36 19.53 13.09
C TRP A 608 -19.31 18.25 12.24
N ARG A 609 -19.17 17.08 12.86
CA ARG A 609 -19.04 15.78 12.18
C ARG A 609 -20.27 14.90 12.40
N PRO A 610 -20.66 14.07 11.42
CA PRO A 610 -21.77 13.15 11.60
C PRO A 610 -21.41 11.98 12.52
N SER A 611 -22.41 11.44 13.22
CA SER A 611 -22.31 10.15 13.92
C SER A 611 -22.32 8.97 12.96
N TRP A 612 -21.98 7.79 13.46
CA TRP A 612 -22.08 6.55 12.70
C TRP A 612 -23.51 6.33 12.17
N ASP A 613 -24.51 6.54 13.02
CA ASP A 613 -25.92 6.37 12.66
C ASP A 613 -26.36 7.36 11.57
N GLN A 614 -25.80 8.57 11.54
CA GLN A 614 -26.09 9.56 10.50
C GLN A 614 -25.49 9.16 9.15
N VAL A 615 -24.24 8.70 9.10
CA VAL A 615 -23.60 8.29 7.83
C VAL A 615 -24.17 6.98 7.26
N MET A 616 -24.86 6.18 8.09
CA MET A 616 -25.56 4.97 7.64
C MET A 616 -26.94 5.25 7.03
N LYS A 617 -27.43 6.49 7.04
CA LYS A 617 -28.68 6.88 6.35
C LYS A 617 -28.42 7.27 4.89
N PRO A 618 -29.47 7.39 4.05
CA PRO A 618 -29.37 8.05 2.74
C PRO A 618 -28.76 9.45 2.85
N MET A 619 -27.69 9.71 2.09
CA MET A 619 -27.02 11.00 2.03
C MET A 619 -27.46 11.77 0.78
N PRO A 620 -27.39 13.12 0.77
CA PRO A 620 -27.68 13.92 -0.42
C PRO A 620 -26.82 13.51 -1.63
N ALA A 621 -27.34 13.79 -2.82
CA ALA A 621 -26.74 13.33 -4.07
C ALA A 621 -25.47 14.11 -4.49
N ASP A 622 -25.22 15.27 -3.90
CA ASP A 622 -24.10 16.15 -4.25
C ASP A 622 -22.91 15.96 -3.31
N ASP A 623 -21.70 16.03 -3.87
CA ASP A 623 -20.43 15.91 -3.15
C ASP A 623 -19.65 17.21 -3.28
N PHE A 624 -19.40 17.88 -2.15
CA PHE A 624 -18.70 19.15 -2.10
C PHE A 624 -17.20 18.93 -1.89
N GLU A 625 -16.39 19.58 -2.71
CA GLU A 625 -14.94 19.66 -2.46
C GLU A 625 -14.65 20.84 -1.52
N ALA A 626 -13.60 20.72 -0.71
CA ALA A 626 -13.23 21.73 0.28
C ALA A 626 -12.06 22.59 -0.20
N ILE A 627 -12.05 23.87 0.18
CA ILE A 627 -10.92 24.81 -0.04
C ILE A 627 -10.01 24.96 1.18
N PHE A 628 -10.29 24.18 2.22
CA PHE A 628 -9.60 24.23 3.50
C PHE A 628 -9.54 22.83 4.10
N ASP A 629 -8.69 22.69 5.09
CA ASP A 629 -8.48 21.47 5.84
C ASP A 629 -9.10 21.59 7.24
N VAL A 630 -9.59 20.47 7.76
CA VAL A 630 -9.96 20.36 9.17
C VAL A 630 -8.76 19.75 9.88
N HIS A 631 -8.08 20.54 10.70
CA HIS A 631 -6.93 20.15 11.51
C HIS A 631 -7.40 19.59 12.85
N ARG A 632 -6.57 18.78 13.49
CA ARG A 632 -6.85 18.21 14.82
C ARG A 632 -5.63 18.41 15.69
N GLU A 633 -5.86 18.97 16.87
CA GLU A 633 -4.88 19.05 17.93
C GLU A 633 -5.19 17.95 18.95
N GLU A 634 -4.29 16.98 19.06
CA GLU A 634 -4.54 15.79 19.91
C GLU A 634 -4.55 16.12 21.40
N THR A 635 -3.72 17.08 21.82
CA THR A 635 -3.52 17.41 23.23
C THR A 635 -4.73 18.10 23.86
N SER A 636 -5.43 18.95 23.09
CA SER A 636 -6.64 19.65 23.55
C SER A 636 -7.94 18.97 23.11
N ASP A 637 -7.88 17.90 22.31
CA ASP A 637 -9.03 17.32 21.60
C ASP A 637 -9.85 18.40 20.85
N GLU A 638 -9.16 19.30 20.18
CA GLU A 638 -9.80 20.37 19.39
C GLU A 638 -9.62 20.09 17.90
N ASP A 639 -10.72 20.23 17.16
CA ASP A 639 -10.69 20.28 15.70
C ASP A 639 -10.83 21.74 15.28
N TRP A 640 -10.08 22.17 14.27
CA TRP A 640 -10.14 23.57 13.83
C TRP A 640 -9.92 23.70 12.32
N CYS A 641 -10.37 24.80 11.74
CA CYS A 641 -10.15 25.12 10.33
C CYS A 641 -9.79 26.59 10.13
N ASP A 642 -8.99 26.85 9.09
CA ASP A 642 -8.78 28.20 8.54
C ASP A 642 -9.60 28.35 7.27
N ALA A 643 -10.75 29.01 7.36
CA ALA A 643 -11.71 29.07 6.25
C ALA A 643 -12.15 30.50 5.92
N TRP A 644 -12.58 30.71 4.68
CA TRP A 644 -13.17 31.97 4.25
C TRP A 644 -14.62 32.03 4.75
N CYS A 645 -14.93 33.07 5.53
CA CYS A 645 -16.19 33.18 6.25
C CYS A 645 -16.83 34.56 6.08
N THR A 646 -18.15 34.61 6.20
CA THR A 646 -18.92 35.87 6.27
C THR A 646 -20.21 35.67 7.07
N GLU A 647 -20.87 36.76 7.45
CA GLU A 647 -22.14 36.75 8.16
C GLU A 647 -23.29 37.12 7.21
N GLY A 648 -24.43 36.46 7.36
CA GLY A 648 -25.63 36.80 6.60
C GLY A 648 -26.90 36.26 7.23
N SER A 649 -28.02 36.92 6.95
CA SER A 649 -29.35 36.51 7.41
C SER A 649 -29.98 35.54 6.42
N VAL A 650 -30.22 34.31 6.87
CA VAL A 650 -30.87 33.27 6.08
C VAL A 650 -32.38 33.32 6.32
N ARG A 651 -33.17 33.29 5.25
CA ARG A 651 -34.64 33.26 5.31
C ARG A 651 -35.23 32.27 4.33
N GLY A 652 -36.43 31.76 4.62
CA GLY A 652 -37.19 30.90 3.71
C GLY A 652 -36.90 29.40 3.80
N LEU A 653 -35.90 29.01 4.61
CA LEU A 653 -35.50 27.60 4.80
C LEU A 653 -35.99 26.99 6.12
N ALA A 654 -36.85 27.67 6.87
CA ALA A 654 -37.32 27.17 8.17
C ALA A 654 -38.39 26.07 8.07
N VAL A 655 -39.17 26.07 6.98
CA VAL A 655 -40.30 25.14 6.81
C VAL A 655 -39.81 23.83 6.20
N VAL A 656 -40.16 22.70 6.83
CA VAL A 656 -39.90 21.36 6.29
C VAL A 656 -40.83 21.12 5.10
N LYS A 657 -40.26 20.86 3.94
CA LYS A 657 -40.96 20.49 2.70
C LYS A 657 -40.24 19.29 2.08
N GLU A 658 -40.97 18.49 1.30
CA GLU A 658 -40.36 17.46 0.46
C GLU A 658 -39.59 18.11 -0.69
N GLY A 659 -38.38 17.60 -0.99
CA GLY A 659 -37.51 18.10 -2.04
C GLY A 659 -36.61 19.27 -1.62
N ASP A 660 -36.04 19.94 -2.63
CA ASP A 660 -35.15 21.08 -2.45
C ASP A 660 -35.91 22.28 -1.87
N ARG A 661 -35.28 22.94 -0.90
CA ARG A 661 -35.85 24.13 -0.26
C ARG A 661 -35.10 25.36 -0.73
N HIS A 662 -35.83 26.36 -1.16
CA HIS A 662 -35.29 27.62 -1.65
C HIS A 662 -35.55 28.73 -0.64
N GLY A 663 -34.57 29.60 -0.50
CA GLY A 663 -34.63 30.75 0.40
C GLY A 663 -33.73 31.87 -0.10
N GLU A 664 -33.54 32.86 0.75
CA GLU A 664 -32.72 34.04 0.47
C GLU A 664 -31.64 34.18 1.54
N LEU A 665 -30.43 34.53 1.10
CA LEU A 665 -29.35 35.00 1.96
C LEU A 665 -29.20 36.50 1.81
N ILE A 666 -29.40 37.21 2.90
CA ILE A 666 -29.28 38.66 2.98
C ILE A 666 -27.95 39.02 3.63
N PHE A 667 -27.13 39.83 2.96
CA PHE A 667 -25.81 40.24 3.44
C PHE A 667 -25.50 41.69 3.05
N LYS A 668 -24.44 42.26 3.64
CA LYS A 668 -23.93 43.58 3.25
C LYS A 668 -22.75 43.42 2.31
N ASP A 669 -22.81 44.08 1.15
CA ASP A 669 -21.71 44.11 0.21
C ASP A 669 -20.55 45.01 0.71
N MET A 670 -19.49 45.14 -0.10
CA MET A 670 -18.31 45.95 0.22
C MET A 670 -18.64 47.43 0.43
N ASP A 671 -19.74 47.91 -0.14
CA ASP A 671 -20.23 49.30 0.00
C ASP A 671 -21.20 49.44 1.19
N GLY A 672 -21.44 48.36 1.94
CA GLY A 672 -22.36 48.30 3.07
C GLY A 672 -23.83 48.22 2.67
N ILE A 673 -24.13 48.00 1.39
CA ILE A 673 -25.49 47.90 0.86
C ILE A 673 -26.01 46.47 1.09
N GLU A 674 -27.23 46.38 1.57
CA GLU A 674 -27.91 45.10 1.77
C GLU A 674 -28.30 44.47 0.41
N ARG A 675 -27.86 43.24 0.18
CA ARG A 675 -28.12 42.43 -1.00
C ARG A 675 -28.78 41.13 -0.57
N ALA A 676 -29.68 40.61 -1.40
CA ALA A 676 -30.27 39.30 -1.24
C ALA A 676 -29.87 38.42 -2.43
N ILE A 677 -29.51 37.17 -2.15
CA ILE A 677 -29.20 36.16 -3.17
C ILE A 677 -29.97 34.88 -2.90
N ASP A 678 -30.30 34.16 -3.97
CA ASP A 678 -31.02 32.90 -3.88
C ASP A 678 -30.10 31.79 -3.34
N ILE A 679 -30.62 31.04 -2.37
CA ILE A 679 -29.94 29.89 -1.76
C ILE A 679 -30.85 28.66 -1.83
N THR A 680 -30.22 27.49 -1.93
CA THR A 680 -30.90 26.20 -1.98
C THR A 680 -30.38 25.27 -0.90
N ALA A 681 -31.27 24.50 -0.28
CA ALA A 681 -30.94 23.40 0.60
C ALA A 681 -31.49 22.10 -0.01
N ALA A 682 -30.62 21.28 -0.60
CA ALA A 682 -30.97 19.98 -1.20
C ALA A 682 -31.18 18.87 -0.14
N HIS A 683 -31.84 19.22 0.96
CA HIS A 683 -32.10 18.34 2.09
C HIS A 683 -33.30 18.83 2.93
N THR A 684 -33.88 17.95 3.73
CA THR A 684 -35.11 18.22 4.50
C THR A 684 -34.88 18.86 5.87
N TYR A 685 -33.64 18.85 6.39
CA TYR A 685 -33.32 19.41 7.71
C TYR A 685 -33.56 20.94 7.81
N PRO A 686 -34.45 21.43 8.70
CA PRO A 686 -34.85 22.84 8.74
C PRO A 686 -33.71 23.77 9.16
N ILE A 687 -33.63 24.93 8.51
CA ILE A 687 -32.68 26.00 8.85
C ILE A 687 -33.52 27.21 9.28
N PRO A 688 -33.63 27.52 10.58
CA PRO A 688 -34.43 28.63 11.07
C PRO A 688 -34.03 29.96 10.43
N ASN A 689 -34.97 30.91 10.39
CA ASN A 689 -34.64 32.26 9.94
C ASN A 689 -33.80 32.95 11.03
N ASP A 690 -32.54 33.23 10.76
CA ASP A 690 -31.61 33.85 11.71
C ASP A 690 -30.40 34.43 10.96
N THR A 691 -29.51 35.09 11.69
CA THR A 691 -28.18 35.47 11.20
C THR A 691 -27.19 34.37 11.52
N TYR A 692 -26.49 33.90 10.48
CA TYR A 692 -25.49 32.84 10.59
C TYR A 692 -24.14 33.27 10.05
N THR A 693 -23.12 32.53 10.44
CA THR A 693 -21.82 32.53 9.80
C THR A 693 -21.83 31.47 8.71
N LEU A 694 -21.43 31.86 7.50
CA LEU A 694 -21.29 30.99 6.35
C LEU A 694 -19.80 30.78 6.07
N ILE A 695 -19.41 29.51 5.93
CA ILE A 695 -18.06 29.08 5.55
C ILE A 695 -18.08 28.60 4.09
N GLN A 696 -17.17 29.12 3.29
CA GLN A 696 -17.07 28.82 1.86
C GLN A 696 -16.48 27.43 1.59
N THR A 697 -17.04 26.69 0.64
CA THR A 697 -16.48 25.44 0.08
C THR A 697 -16.08 25.60 -1.39
N TYR A 698 -15.56 24.55 -2.02
CA TYR A 698 -15.23 24.51 -3.45
C TYR A 698 -16.43 24.08 -4.31
N GLU A 699 -16.25 24.26 -5.61
CA GLU A 699 -17.18 24.01 -6.71
C GLU A 699 -17.64 22.54 -6.80
N VAL A 700 -18.94 22.32 -7.02
CA VAL A 700 -19.49 21.05 -7.48
C VAL A 700 -19.68 21.12 -8.98
N ARG A 701 -19.09 20.18 -9.71
CA ARG A 701 -19.42 19.96 -11.12
C ARG A 701 -20.60 19.01 -11.21
N ASN A 702 -21.75 19.52 -11.64
CA ASN A 702 -22.82 18.67 -12.16
C ASN A 702 -23.03 18.95 -13.65
N GLU A 703 -23.45 17.95 -14.44
CA GLU A 703 -23.31 17.84 -15.91
C GLU A 703 -23.93 18.96 -16.78
N SER A 704 -24.43 20.05 -16.19
CA SER A 704 -24.92 21.23 -16.92
C SER A 704 -24.95 22.57 -16.14
N SER A 705 -24.51 22.62 -14.87
CA SER A 705 -24.42 23.87 -14.08
C SER A 705 -23.45 23.72 -12.92
N TRP A 706 -22.68 24.76 -12.58
CA TRP A 706 -21.89 24.72 -11.36
C TRP A 706 -22.64 25.31 -10.16
N ARG A 707 -22.41 24.65 -9.01
CA ARG A 707 -23.01 25.01 -7.73
C ARG A 707 -21.92 25.05 -6.68
N HIS A 708 -22.06 25.99 -5.76
CA HIS A 708 -21.11 26.19 -4.67
C HIS A 708 -21.74 25.80 -3.35
N GLY A 709 -21.06 24.91 -2.62
CA GLY A 709 -21.45 24.55 -1.26
C GLY A 709 -21.05 25.63 -0.25
N TRP A 710 -21.84 25.72 0.81
CA TRP A 710 -21.61 26.58 1.96
C TRP A 710 -21.98 25.86 3.24
N VAL A 711 -21.15 25.96 4.27
CA VAL A 711 -21.51 25.46 5.60
C VAL A 711 -22.08 26.61 6.42
N VAL A 712 -23.28 26.40 6.96
CA VAL A 712 -23.98 27.35 7.81
C VAL A 712 -23.81 26.96 9.26
N GLY A 713 -23.46 27.92 10.10
CA GLY A 713 -23.33 27.70 11.53
C GLY A 713 -23.36 28.98 12.33
N ARG A 714 -23.16 28.83 13.64
CA ARG A 714 -23.09 29.96 14.58
C ARG A 714 -21.65 30.17 15.01
N SER A 715 -21.15 31.39 14.84
CA SER A 715 -19.93 31.83 15.49
C SER A 715 -20.21 32.11 16.97
N LEU A 716 -19.48 31.44 17.85
CA LEU A 716 -19.58 31.56 19.29
C LEU A 716 -18.34 32.24 19.88
N PRO A 717 -18.42 32.79 21.11
CA PRO A 717 -17.27 33.39 21.79
C PRO A 717 -16.07 32.43 21.87
N GLY A 718 -14.87 33.00 21.79
CA GLY A 718 -13.62 32.22 21.79
C GLY A 718 -13.25 31.61 20.43
N GLY A 719 -13.83 32.09 19.33
CA GLY A 719 -13.53 31.61 17.99
C GLY A 719 -14.08 30.21 17.71
N LYS A 720 -15.18 29.83 18.36
CA LYS A 720 -15.83 28.53 18.16
C LYS A 720 -16.87 28.60 17.06
N PHE A 721 -17.04 27.53 16.30
CA PHE A 721 -18.04 27.43 15.25
C PHE A 721 -18.93 26.20 15.47
N GLU A 722 -20.21 26.44 15.68
CA GLU A 722 -21.22 25.39 15.76
C GLU A 722 -21.85 25.18 14.39
N LYS A 723 -21.58 24.04 13.75
CA LYS A 723 -22.24 23.68 12.50
C LYS A 723 -23.74 23.50 12.71
N LEU A 724 -24.53 24.10 11.81
CA LEU A 724 -25.98 23.94 11.76
C LEU A 724 -26.42 23.13 10.55
N SER A 725 -25.92 23.46 9.35
CA SER A 725 -26.32 22.79 8.10
C SER A 725 -25.37 23.11 6.95
N VAL A 726 -25.68 22.59 5.76
CA VAL A 726 -25.07 22.97 4.48
C VAL A 726 -26.09 23.62 3.54
N LEU A 727 -25.63 24.44 2.59
CA LEU A 727 -26.43 25.14 1.58
C LEU A 727 -25.70 25.11 0.23
N GLU A 728 -26.45 25.39 -0.83
CA GLU A 728 -25.98 25.56 -2.19
C GLU A 728 -26.32 26.95 -2.73
N MET A 729 -25.42 27.49 -3.55
CA MET A 729 -25.60 28.71 -4.33
C MET A 729 -25.27 28.46 -5.80
N SER A 730 -25.91 29.18 -6.71
CA SER A 730 -25.47 29.22 -8.11
C SER A 730 -24.10 29.90 -8.24
N ASP A 731 -23.40 29.67 -9.34
CA ASP A 731 -22.08 30.29 -9.57
C ASP A 731 -22.11 31.81 -9.60
N ASP A 732 -23.10 32.37 -10.30
CA ASP A 732 -23.21 33.81 -10.45
C ASP A 732 -23.37 34.49 -9.08
N GLU A 733 -24.17 33.89 -8.20
CA GLU A 733 -24.36 34.41 -6.85
C GLU A 733 -23.16 34.11 -5.93
N SER A 734 -22.55 32.93 -6.05
CA SER A 734 -21.33 32.58 -5.31
C SER A 734 -20.16 33.52 -5.65
N TYR A 735 -19.99 33.89 -6.92
CA TYR A 735 -18.92 34.79 -7.34
C TYR A 735 -19.08 36.19 -6.75
N ARG A 736 -20.31 36.71 -6.71
CA ARG A 736 -20.63 37.98 -6.05
C ARG A 736 -20.36 37.91 -4.55
N PHE A 737 -20.68 36.78 -3.94
CA PHE A 737 -20.54 36.56 -2.51
C PHE A 737 -19.08 36.30 -2.06
N ARG A 738 -18.21 35.80 -2.96
CA ARG A 738 -16.81 35.48 -2.62
C ARG A 738 -16.00 36.69 -2.18
N TRP A 739 -16.25 37.87 -2.76
CA TRP A 739 -15.46 39.09 -2.51
C TRP A 739 -15.67 39.72 -1.13
N ILE A 740 -16.70 39.31 -0.39
CA ILE A 740 -16.99 39.79 0.96
C ILE A 740 -16.53 38.85 2.06
N THR A 741 -15.99 37.68 1.70
CA THR A 741 -15.48 36.72 2.68
C THR A 741 -14.15 37.20 3.26
N LYS A 742 -13.93 36.89 4.53
CA LYS A 742 -12.65 37.12 5.21
C LYS A 742 -12.10 35.80 5.73
N LYS A 743 -10.78 35.68 5.84
CA LYS A 743 -10.16 34.48 6.41
C LYS A 743 -10.35 34.47 7.93
N CYS A 744 -10.93 33.38 8.44
CA CYS A 744 -11.28 33.18 9.84
C CYS A 744 -10.70 31.86 10.33
N ARG A 745 -10.20 31.83 11.56
CA ARG A 745 -9.86 30.58 12.26
C ARG A 745 -11.00 30.21 13.19
N TYR A 746 -11.48 28.98 13.09
CA TYR A 746 -12.54 28.46 13.95
C TYR A 746 -12.15 27.15 14.62
N ILE A 747 -12.45 27.02 15.92
CA ILE A 747 -12.50 25.75 16.63
C ILE A 747 -13.88 25.14 16.37
N LEU A 748 -13.93 23.98 15.74
CA LEU A 748 -15.15 23.28 15.39
C LEU A 748 -15.68 22.50 16.59
N ILE A 749 -16.95 22.73 16.93
CA ILE A 749 -17.61 22.04 18.05
C ILE A 749 -18.68 21.06 17.60
#